data_AF-A0A952L5Y8-F1
#
_entry.id   AF-A0A952L5Y8-F1
#
_cell.length_a   1.000
_cell.length_b   1.000
_cell.length_c   1.000
_cell.angle_alpha   90.00
_cell.angle_beta   90.00
_cell.angle_gamma   90.00
#
_symmetry.space_group_name_H-M   'P 1'
#
loop_
_entity.id
_entity.type
_entity.pdbx_description
1 polymer ?
#
loop_
_entity_poly.entity_id
_entity_poly.type
_entity_poly.pdbx_seq_one_letter_code
_entity_poly.pdbx_strand_id
1 'polypeptide(L)'
;MTQSAPRRCPAPVLASTLLASAALLSACGGGGTAEPPAPAPPPPAPSTVAITGKAVDGALSGATACYDLNDNGSCDSGEPASAATGADGAFTLAVAQADAGKHRIVVQVPATAIDADTGAAVGTAYTLQSPASGTTTAHSVFVSPLTTLVQGHVDGTGASVAEATALVQTQAGLAMSPLADFTAAGTADNKQAALVARLVQATTLAQADALKGVAGQADLSGGTASAADVQKQVTTAVLGALPAIAGKAAESAVSGASGAALTAAVSDAAKAVVAQAGVTADEAKAAIGAAKLPVDTSAVAAVASGQLTALRYGDANNWYLRSLQNSMADNTPDANGLIRYTSVYMLSQSSGYSSAGVTQSWSTGGSYARSGDLHWNGSAWVACQLGDRFTTTVRDAQGRASYDYCSGLQKGRSLRNVVDLAGLGLASVFASKIRIYPGGADGVNYKDWGPANLDTFGSATFPAGAKLHYQSNTITDTAIAYDVQASAVVTGFSAEIAAGGDTRTTTGLACAATTTAATVTTLEDLVAHNPGKPCIFAKATSGSDSSLDPNESWGTSTASLGVLTGAATRPTGTGSWYNTDLRLRVAFAGGDSKATTYYSCLTRAANASARNCSPLGTGSYSIKTLGDARVMTLSGLPALMQQAGYSRVFVERGGKVWYGYQNPVGGTNNLLRLNLEAANAVLAALPGMPALAPTMRPADQSSASQAALAMAKGAWIVQAGDGSELMALRFGDNGRYLMGAMGPAADHEQTGHELGWMDYDAATQHFRALVESNSNLGRGLMLRSADEQASEKLTISATQLVSSLDGTTLTRISNDANGIVGLWALGSATELNTQHFLFLPSGKVLMIDPLGDTSGGICTTQRQGPAGGEYASYTWTAGSGALRVFGKVYDTNGCAGLFDSSPGATSASEFTANFQPSSDGKTATVTTADGAVTLYRIAPQ
;
A
#
# COMPACT_ATOMS: atom_id res chain seq x y z
N MET A 1 60.48 -33.65 -19.87
CA MET A 1 60.67 -34.72 -18.87
C MET A 1 59.28 -35.18 -18.46
N THR A 2 58.77 -36.23 -19.13
CA THR A 2 58.53 -37.60 -18.58
C THR A 2 57.32 -37.65 -17.64
N GLN A 3 56.15 -38.14 -18.12
CA GLN A 3 55.63 -39.52 -17.91
C GLN A 3 55.29 -39.78 -16.42
N SER A 4 54.08 -40.12 -15.96
CA SER A 4 53.14 -41.14 -16.44
C SER A 4 51.75 -41.01 -15.79
N ALA A 5 50.71 -41.48 -16.50
CA ALA A 5 49.35 -41.82 -16.03
C ALA A 5 49.34 -43.18 -15.25
N PRO A 6 48.20 -43.75 -14.74
CA PRO A 6 47.07 -44.25 -15.57
C PRO A 6 45.63 -44.15 -14.95
N ARG A 7 44.58 -43.86 -15.74
CA ARG A 7 43.52 -44.78 -16.30
C ARG A 7 42.50 -45.30 -15.27
N ARG A 8 41.17 -45.39 -15.50
CA ARG A 8 40.34 -45.80 -16.67
C ARG A 8 38.88 -45.33 -16.39
N CYS A 9 38.17 -44.62 -17.28
CA CYS A 9 37.34 -45.05 -18.45
C CYS A 9 35.81 -45.04 -18.14
N PRO A 10 34.90 -44.93 -19.13
CA PRO A 10 34.90 -44.03 -20.29
C PRO A 10 33.49 -43.43 -20.65
N ALA A 11 33.47 -42.38 -21.49
CA ALA A 11 32.34 -41.94 -22.33
C ALA A 11 32.36 -42.73 -23.68
N PRO A 12 31.66 -42.45 -24.84
CA PRO A 12 31.15 -41.15 -25.36
C PRO A 12 29.93 -41.12 -26.38
N VAL A 13 29.36 -39.91 -26.58
CA VAL A 13 29.12 -39.14 -27.85
C VAL A 13 28.39 -39.78 -29.09
N LEU A 14 27.38 -39.08 -29.67
CA LEU A 14 27.43 -38.37 -30.98
C LEU A 14 26.04 -37.89 -31.48
N ALA A 15 25.99 -36.62 -31.91
CA ALA A 15 25.04 -36.07 -32.87
C ALA A 15 25.69 -36.08 -34.27
N SER A 16 24.93 -36.25 -35.36
CA SER A 16 25.21 -35.65 -36.69
C SER A 16 24.11 -35.95 -37.72
N THR A 17 23.75 -34.89 -38.45
CA THR A 17 23.05 -34.80 -39.74
C THR A 17 23.96 -35.20 -40.91
N LEU A 18 23.42 -35.77 -42.02
CA LEU A 18 23.71 -35.39 -43.43
C LEU A 18 23.10 -36.32 -44.49
N LEU A 19 22.73 -35.68 -45.61
CA LEU A 19 22.24 -36.18 -46.90
C LEU A 19 23.19 -37.16 -47.62
N ALA A 20 22.67 -38.05 -48.48
CA ALA A 20 23.07 -38.19 -49.90
C ALA A 20 22.39 -39.38 -50.62
N SER A 21 22.09 -39.13 -51.90
CA SER A 21 21.45 -39.95 -52.94
C SER A 21 22.31 -41.13 -53.44
N ALA A 22 21.68 -42.20 -53.99
CA ALA A 22 21.96 -42.78 -55.31
C ALA A 22 21.41 -44.23 -55.52
N ALA A 23 20.53 -44.34 -56.53
CA ALA A 23 20.56 -45.26 -57.69
C ALA A 23 20.82 -46.79 -57.59
N LEU A 24 19.86 -47.53 -58.18
CA LEU A 24 19.94 -48.75 -59.03
C LEU A 24 20.36 -50.09 -58.38
N LEU A 25 19.47 -51.12 -58.46
CA LEU A 25 19.50 -52.18 -59.49
C LEU A 25 18.41 -53.26 -59.25
N SER A 26 17.70 -53.55 -60.35
CA SER A 26 17.02 -54.78 -60.81
C SER A 26 16.93 -56.06 -59.95
N ALA A 27 15.75 -56.71 -59.95
CA ALA A 27 15.47 -57.93 -60.76
C ALA A 27 14.05 -58.52 -60.54
N CYS A 28 13.45 -58.98 -61.66
CA CYS A 28 12.42 -60.02 -61.89
C CYS A 28 11.13 -60.08 -61.04
N GLY A 29 9.91 -60.27 -61.55
CA GLY A 29 9.42 -60.68 -62.87
C GLY A 29 8.09 -61.47 -62.70
N GLY A 30 7.10 -61.21 -63.58
CA GLY A 30 5.85 -61.99 -63.77
C GLY A 30 4.68 -61.58 -62.86
N GLY A 31 3.45 -61.32 -63.29
CA GLY A 31 2.75 -61.57 -64.55
C GLY A 31 1.31 -61.99 -64.22
N GLY A 32 0.36 -61.06 -64.25
CA GLY A 32 -1.07 -61.34 -63.99
C GLY A 32 -1.94 -60.13 -64.29
N THR A 33 -2.76 -60.22 -65.33
CA THR A 33 -3.72 -59.20 -65.77
C THR A 33 -4.91 -59.13 -64.80
N ALA A 34 -5.12 -57.99 -64.14
CA ALA A 34 -6.40 -57.62 -63.51
C ALA A 34 -6.53 -56.09 -63.43
N GLU A 35 -7.60 -55.60 -64.05
CA GLU A 35 -8.40 -54.38 -63.82
C GLU A 35 -7.79 -53.13 -63.14
N PRO A 36 -8.04 -51.90 -63.64
CA PRO A 36 -7.59 -50.67 -62.99
C PRO A 36 -8.17 -50.55 -61.56
N PRO A 37 -7.35 -50.21 -60.54
CA PRO A 37 -7.87 -49.96 -59.20
C PRO A 37 -8.70 -48.67 -59.19
N ALA A 38 -9.87 -48.75 -58.54
CA ALA A 38 -10.74 -47.60 -58.31
C ALA A 38 -9.98 -46.48 -57.57
N PRO A 39 -10.29 -45.19 -57.83
CA PRO A 39 -9.67 -44.06 -57.13
C PRO A 39 -9.83 -44.22 -55.62
N ALA A 40 -8.74 -44.00 -54.87
CA ALA A 40 -8.77 -43.97 -53.42
C ALA A 40 -9.83 -42.95 -52.93
N PRO A 41 -10.68 -43.30 -51.95
CA PRO A 41 -11.66 -42.37 -51.42
C PRO A 41 -10.93 -41.14 -50.84
N PRO A 42 -11.50 -39.92 -50.99
CA PRO A 42 -10.91 -38.72 -50.44
C PRO A 42 -10.72 -38.84 -48.91
N PRO A 43 -9.70 -38.21 -48.32
CA PRO A 43 -9.52 -38.18 -46.87
C PRO A 43 -10.81 -37.68 -46.20
N PRO A 44 -11.25 -38.27 -45.06
CA PRO A 44 -12.40 -37.76 -44.34
C PRO A 44 -12.15 -36.29 -43.98
N ALA A 45 -13.14 -35.43 -44.25
CA ALA A 45 -13.07 -34.02 -43.91
C ALA A 45 -12.79 -33.88 -42.39
N PRO A 46 -11.92 -32.94 -41.97
CA PRO A 46 -11.64 -32.73 -40.55
C PRO A 46 -12.96 -32.47 -39.80
N SER A 47 -13.16 -33.15 -38.68
CA SER A 47 -14.35 -32.95 -37.86
C SER A 47 -14.35 -31.55 -37.26
N THR A 48 -15.32 -30.72 -37.66
CA THR A 48 -15.51 -29.37 -37.14
C THR A 48 -16.68 -29.32 -36.17
N VAL A 49 -16.53 -28.56 -35.08
CA VAL A 49 -17.59 -28.19 -34.14
C VAL A 49 -18.09 -26.80 -34.50
N ALA A 50 -19.41 -26.63 -34.56
CA ALA A 50 -20.02 -25.31 -34.72
C ALA A 50 -20.00 -24.57 -33.38
N ILE A 51 -19.34 -23.42 -33.33
CA ILE A 51 -19.38 -22.49 -32.22
C ILE A 51 -20.37 -21.39 -32.58
N THR A 52 -21.44 -21.26 -31.79
CA THR A 52 -22.46 -20.21 -31.97
C THR A 52 -22.25 -19.12 -30.95
N GLY A 53 -22.54 -17.86 -31.30
CA GLY A 53 -22.41 -16.78 -30.34
C GLY A 53 -23.15 -15.52 -30.73
N LYS A 54 -23.08 -14.51 -29.85
CA LYS A 54 -23.60 -13.16 -30.08
C LYS A 54 -22.55 -12.10 -29.76
N ALA A 55 -22.48 -11.07 -30.60
CA ALA A 55 -21.69 -9.86 -30.38
C ALA A 55 -22.60 -8.70 -29.96
N VAL A 56 -22.38 -8.14 -28.76
CA VAL A 56 -23.29 -7.19 -28.12
C VAL A 56 -22.56 -6.04 -27.39
N ASP A 57 -22.83 -4.81 -27.83
CA ASP A 57 -22.82 -3.57 -27.04
C ASP A 57 -24.29 -3.13 -26.82
N GLY A 58 -24.99 -2.82 -27.91
CA GLY A 58 -26.27 -3.47 -28.26
C GLY A 58 -26.03 -4.53 -29.34
N ALA A 59 -27.03 -5.30 -29.76
CA ALA A 59 -26.83 -6.34 -30.78
C ALA A 59 -26.16 -5.74 -32.04
N LEU A 60 -24.97 -6.25 -32.39
CA LEU A 60 -24.14 -5.67 -33.45
C LEU A 60 -24.37 -6.39 -34.77
N SER A 61 -24.91 -5.69 -35.77
CA SER A 61 -25.11 -6.21 -37.13
C SER A 61 -23.97 -5.76 -38.05
N GLY A 62 -23.38 -6.68 -38.81
CA GLY A 62 -22.30 -6.38 -39.75
C GLY A 62 -20.87 -6.52 -39.21
N ALA A 63 -20.68 -7.09 -38.02
CA ALA A 63 -19.37 -7.40 -37.44
C ALA A 63 -18.89 -8.80 -37.88
N THR A 64 -17.59 -9.07 -37.75
CA THR A 64 -16.99 -10.39 -38.09
C THR A 64 -16.35 -11.00 -36.85
N ALA A 65 -16.72 -12.24 -36.51
CA ALA A 65 -16.11 -13.00 -35.42
C ALA A 65 -15.03 -13.94 -35.96
N CYS A 66 -13.96 -14.16 -35.19
CA CYS A 66 -12.87 -15.07 -35.54
C CYS A 66 -12.44 -15.89 -34.32
N TYR A 67 -11.99 -17.12 -34.57
CA TYR A 67 -11.40 -17.99 -33.55
C TYR A 67 -9.88 -17.81 -33.52
N ASP A 68 -9.37 -17.15 -32.48
CA ASP A 68 -7.99 -16.66 -32.40
C ASP A 68 -7.02 -17.77 -32.00
N LEU A 69 -6.56 -18.54 -32.98
CA LEU A 69 -5.80 -19.78 -32.77
C LEU A 69 -4.42 -19.55 -32.16
N ASN A 70 -3.86 -18.34 -32.31
CA ASN A 70 -2.54 -17.99 -31.80
C ASN A 70 -2.58 -17.13 -30.53
N ASP A 71 -3.79 -16.79 -30.08
CA ASP A 71 -4.04 -15.98 -28.91
C ASP A 71 -3.30 -14.63 -28.95
N ASN A 72 -3.32 -13.93 -30.10
CA ASN A 72 -2.71 -12.60 -30.26
C ASN A 72 -3.69 -11.41 -30.19
N GLY A 73 -5.01 -11.67 -30.24
CA GLY A 73 -6.07 -10.69 -29.99
C GLY A 73 -6.56 -10.00 -31.26
N SER A 74 -6.17 -10.53 -32.41
CA SER A 74 -6.52 -10.04 -33.74
C SER A 74 -7.18 -11.16 -34.55
N CYS A 75 -7.93 -10.81 -35.58
CA CYS A 75 -8.33 -11.79 -36.59
C CYS A 75 -7.23 -11.89 -37.64
N ASP A 76 -6.53 -13.02 -37.68
CA ASP A 76 -5.47 -13.27 -38.65
C ASP A 76 -5.94 -14.05 -39.88
N SER A 77 -5.16 -13.94 -40.96
CA SER A 77 -5.39 -14.76 -42.16
C SER A 77 -5.17 -16.23 -41.85
N GLY A 78 -6.18 -17.07 -42.12
CA GLY A 78 -6.13 -18.52 -41.89
C GLY A 78 -6.86 -18.97 -40.63
N GLU A 79 -7.37 -18.04 -39.83
CA GLU A 79 -8.23 -18.36 -38.69
C GLU A 79 -9.69 -18.58 -39.12
N PRO A 80 -10.45 -19.46 -38.44
CA PRO A 80 -11.88 -19.59 -38.67
C PRO A 80 -12.59 -18.26 -38.44
N ALA A 81 -13.27 -17.75 -39.46
CA ALA A 81 -14.03 -16.50 -39.41
C ALA A 81 -15.51 -16.72 -39.75
N SER A 82 -16.39 -15.94 -39.15
CA SER A 82 -17.83 -15.99 -39.39
C SER A 82 -18.23 -15.17 -40.61
N ALA A 83 -19.44 -15.41 -41.12
CA ALA A 83 -20.12 -14.39 -41.90
C ALA A 83 -20.39 -13.15 -41.03
N ALA A 84 -20.78 -12.04 -41.67
CA ALA A 84 -21.23 -10.84 -40.97
C ALA A 84 -22.36 -11.17 -39.99
N THR A 85 -22.27 -10.64 -38.76
CA THR A 85 -23.26 -10.87 -37.70
C THR A 85 -24.65 -10.41 -38.10
N GLY A 86 -25.67 -11.15 -37.63
CA GLY A 86 -27.09 -10.84 -37.86
C GLY A 86 -27.60 -9.63 -37.09
N ALA A 87 -28.88 -9.29 -37.30
CA ALA A 87 -29.55 -8.17 -36.62
C ALA A 87 -29.64 -8.34 -35.08
N ASP A 88 -29.61 -9.58 -34.60
CA ASP A 88 -29.55 -9.99 -33.20
C ASP A 88 -28.12 -10.19 -32.68
N GLY A 89 -27.11 -9.83 -33.50
CA GLY A 89 -25.69 -10.01 -33.19
C GLY A 89 -25.19 -11.45 -33.36
N ALA A 90 -26.02 -12.38 -33.84
CA ALA A 90 -25.67 -13.78 -33.91
C ALA A 90 -24.57 -14.05 -34.96
N PHE A 91 -23.65 -14.95 -34.62
CA PHE A 91 -22.64 -15.50 -35.52
C PHE A 91 -22.44 -17.00 -35.31
N THR A 92 -21.81 -17.65 -36.27
CA THR A 92 -21.40 -19.06 -36.18
C THR A 92 -20.02 -19.25 -36.79
N LEU A 93 -19.17 -20.02 -36.11
CA LEU A 93 -17.83 -20.39 -36.52
C LEU A 93 -17.74 -21.91 -36.67
N ALA A 94 -17.05 -22.39 -37.69
CA ALA A 94 -16.70 -23.80 -37.84
C ALA A 94 -15.24 -23.98 -37.38
N VAL A 95 -15.04 -24.60 -36.23
CA VAL A 95 -13.71 -24.77 -35.61
C VAL A 95 -13.36 -26.25 -35.57
N ALA A 96 -12.08 -26.61 -35.77
CA ALA A 96 -11.65 -27.99 -35.63
C ALA A 96 -11.95 -28.51 -34.21
N GLN A 97 -12.44 -29.75 -34.11
CA GLN A 97 -12.81 -30.33 -32.81
C GLN A 97 -11.66 -30.37 -31.80
N ALA A 98 -10.42 -30.46 -32.29
CA ALA A 98 -9.23 -30.43 -31.46
C ALA A 98 -8.97 -29.07 -30.81
N ASP A 99 -9.44 -27.97 -31.41
CA ASP A 99 -9.15 -26.61 -30.96
C ASP A 99 -10.34 -25.98 -30.21
N ALA A 100 -11.54 -26.52 -30.39
CA ALA A 100 -12.77 -26.03 -29.78
C ALA A 100 -12.64 -25.89 -28.25
N GLY A 101 -12.87 -24.66 -27.76
CA GLY A 101 -12.87 -24.30 -26.34
C GLY A 101 -11.50 -23.92 -25.76
N LYS A 102 -10.43 -23.95 -26.56
CA LYS A 102 -9.06 -23.64 -26.10
C LYS A 102 -8.67 -22.18 -26.25
N HIS A 103 -9.23 -21.53 -27.27
CA HIS A 103 -8.85 -20.17 -27.67
C HIS A 103 -10.01 -19.19 -27.50
N ARG A 104 -9.64 -17.91 -27.39
CA ARG A 104 -10.60 -16.80 -27.32
C ARG A 104 -11.30 -16.56 -28.66
N ILE A 105 -12.38 -15.80 -28.60
CA ILE A 105 -13.06 -15.26 -29.78
C ILE A 105 -12.80 -13.76 -29.86
N VAL A 106 -12.45 -13.29 -31.06
CA VAL A 106 -12.26 -11.89 -31.39
C VAL A 106 -13.36 -11.46 -32.35
N VAL A 107 -14.02 -10.32 -32.08
CA VAL A 107 -15.03 -9.73 -32.96
C VAL A 107 -14.54 -8.38 -33.44
N GLN A 108 -14.30 -8.27 -34.75
CA GLN A 108 -14.01 -7.01 -35.43
C GLN A 108 -15.30 -6.29 -35.78
N VAL A 109 -15.50 -5.12 -35.18
CA VAL A 109 -16.67 -4.28 -35.38
C VAL A 109 -16.27 -3.11 -36.29
N PRO A 110 -16.62 -3.12 -37.58
CA PRO A 110 -16.32 -2.01 -38.48
C PRO A 110 -17.16 -0.78 -38.12
N ALA A 111 -16.69 0.42 -38.52
CA ALA A 111 -17.42 1.67 -38.30
C ALA A 111 -18.85 1.68 -38.90
N THR A 112 -19.10 0.82 -39.88
CA THR A 112 -20.39 0.65 -40.56
C THR A 112 -21.33 -0.35 -39.88
N ALA A 113 -20.88 -1.08 -38.86
CA ALA A 113 -21.73 -2.00 -38.12
C ALA A 113 -22.85 -1.23 -37.40
N ILE A 114 -24.05 -1.80 -37.35
CA ILE A 114 -25.22 -1.17 -36.73
C ILE A 114 -25.39 -1.69 -35.30
N ASP A 115 -25.49 -0.78 -34.34
CA ASP A 115 -25.87 -1.08 -32.96
C ASP A 115 -27.40 -0.99 -32.82
N ALA A 116 -28.05 -2.12 -32.52
CA ALA A 116 -29.50 -2.22 -32.42
C ALA A 116 -30.14 -1.29 -31.37
N ASP A 117 -29.42 -0.89 -30.32
CA ASP A 117 -29.98 -0.04 -29.27
C ASP A 117 -30.03 1.44 -29.69
N THR A 118 -29.15 1.85 -30.62
CA THR A 118 -29.15 3.20 -31.19
C THR A 118 -29.85 3.26 -32.55
N GLY A 119 -29.94 2.12 -33.25
CA GLY A 119 -30.41 2.05 -34.64
C GLY A 119 -29.44 2.69 -35.65
N ALA A 120 -28.21 3.01 -35.25
CA ALA A 120 -27.24 3.74 -36.05
C ALA A 120 -25.92 2.96 -36.21
N ALA A 121 -25.10 3.39 -37.17
CA ALA A 121 -23.75 2.87 -37.32
C ALA A 121 -22.86 3.27 -36.13
N VAL A 122 -21.99 2.38 -35.67
CA VAL A 122 -21.11 2.63 -34.51
C VAL A 122 -20.10 3.78 -34.74
N GLY A 123 -19.78 4.09 -36.00
CA GLY A 123 -19.00 5.26 -36.41
C GLY A 123 -17.48 5.17 -36.19
N THR A 124 -17.04 4.48 -35.13
CA THR A 124 -15.63 4.16 -34.87
C THR A 124 -15.46 2.65 -34.84
N ALA A 125 -14.49 2.12 -35.60
CA ALA A 125 -14.21 0.69 -35.56
C ALA A 125 -13.55 0.30 -34.23
N TYR A 126 -13.92 -0.86 -33.69
CA TYR A 126 -13.33 -1.40 -32.46
C TYR A 126 -13.34 -2.93 -32.48
N THR A 127 -12.72 -3.53 -31.46
CA THR A 127 -12.63 -4.98 -31.32
C THR A 127 -13.19 -5.38 -29.96
N LEU A 128 -14.02 -6.42 -29.95
CA LEU A 128 -14.49 -7.07 -28.73
C LEU A 128 -13.86 -8.45 -28.64
N GLN A 129 -13.70 -8.95 -27.41
CA GLN A 129 -13.13 -10.26 -27.16
C GLN A 129 -13.95 -11.01 -26.11
N SER A 130 -13.94 -12.34 -26.19
CA SER A 130 -14.46 -13.19 -25.13
C SER A 130 -13.46 -14.30 -24.84
N PRO A 131 -13.15 -14.59 -23.56
CA PRO A 131 -12.22 -15.64 -23.22
C PRO A 131 -12.61 -17.01 -23.77
N ALA A 132 -11.62 -17.89 -23.83
CA ALA A 132 -11.85 -19.30 -24.12
C ALA A 132 -12.96 -19.84 -23.20
N SER A 133 -14.05 -20.29 -23.82
CA SER A 133 -15.24 -20.77 -23.13
C SER A 133 -15.91 -21.90 -23.93
N GLY A 134 -16.58 -22.81 -23.22
CA GLY A 134 -17.29 -23.97 -23.78
C GLY A 134 -16.56 -25.31 -23.65
N THR A 135 -17.27 -26.39 -24.00
CA THR A 135 -16.74 -27.77 -24.12
C THR A 135 -17.13 -28.34 -25.47
N THR A 136 -16.47 -29.39 -25.97
CA THR A 136 -16.69 -29.97 -27.32
C THR A 136 -18.14 -30.28 -27.70
N THR A 137 -19.08 -30.25 -26.76
CA THR A 137 -20.52 -30.52 -26.92
C THR A 137 -21.44 -29.31 -26.74
N ALA A 138 -20.98 -28.18 -26.19
CA ALA A 138 -21.76 -26.95 -26.03
C ALA A 138 -20.86 -25.70 -26.04
N HIS A 139 -20.96 -24.91 -27.11
CA HIS A 139 -20.18 -23.68 -27.33
C HIS A 139 -21.11 -22.53 -27.74
N SER A 140 -21.85 -21.99 -26.76
CA SER A 140 -22.54 -20.70 -26.91
C SER A 140 -21.66 -19.63 -26.27
N VAL A 141 -21.08 -18.73 -27.09
CA VAL A 141 -20.17 -17.68 -26.62
C VAL A 141 -20.85 -16.33 -26.68
N PHE A 142 -20.69 -15.55 -25.61
CA PHE A 142 -21.15 -14.17 -25.56
C PHE A 142 -19.95 -13.24 -25.64
N VAL A 143 -20.00 -12.28 -26.57
CA VAL A 143 -18.92 -11.31 -26.80
C VAL A 143 -19.47 -9.91 -26.55
N SER A 144 -18.91 -9.21 -25.56
CA SER A 144 -19.33 -7.87 -25.15
C SER A 144 -18.16 -7.02 -24.64
N PRO A 145 -18.37 -5.72 -24.42
CA PRO A 145 -17.37 -4.88 -23.74
C PRO A 145 -16.93 -5.46 -22.38
N LEU A 146 -17.85 -6.09 -21.63
CA LEU A 146 -17.52 -6.72 -20.35
C LEU A 146 -16.64 -7.96 -20.50
N THR A 147 -16.92 -8.84 -21.47
CA THR A 147 -16.06 -10.01 -21.73
C THR A 147 -14.68 -9.61 -22.24
N THR A 148 -14.61 -8.47 -22.94
CA THR A 148 -13.34 -7.89 -23.41
C THR A 148 -12.46 -7.46 -22.24
N LEU A 149 -13.05 -6.87 -21.19
CA LEU A 149 -12.32 -6.55 -19.96
C LEU A 149 -11.87 -7.81 -19.21
N VAL A 150 -12.68 -8.88 -19.19
CA VAL A 150 -12.27 -10.17 -18.60
C VAL A 150 -11.03 -10.70 -19.32
N GLN A 151 -11.05 -10.76 -20.66
CA GLN A 151 -9.89 -11.22 -21.43
C GLN A 151 -8.68 -10.29 -21.24
N GLY A 152 -8.88 -8.98 -21.25
CA GLY A 152 -7.80 -8.01 -21.00
C GLY A 152 -7.13 -8.18 -19.63
N HIS A 153 -7.88 -8.58 -18.60
CA HIS A 153 -7.32 -8.88 -17.30
C HIS A 153 -6.50 -10.18 -17.29
N VAL A 154 -6.95 -11.21 -18.01
CA VAL A 154 -6.21 -12.46 -18.24
C VAL A 154 -4.87 -12.15 -18.91
N ASP A 155 -4.88 -11.42 -20.02
CA ASP A 155 -3.68 -11.07 -20.79
C ASP A 155 -2.72 -10.18 -19.99
N GLY A 156 -3.27 -9.23 -19.21
CA GLY A 156 -2.49 -8.29 -18.43
C GLY A 156 -1.80 -8.91 -17.22
N THR A 157 -2.42 -9.91 -16.58
CA THR A 157 -1.98 -10.38 -15.25
C THR A 157 -1.66 -11.88 -15.18
N GLY A 158 -2.06 -12.66 -16.19
CA GLY A 158 -2.04 -14.12 -16.15
C GLY A 158 -3.04 -14.73 -15.16
N ALA A 159 -4.08 -13.98 -14.76
CA ALA A 159 -5.18 -14.51 -13.97
C ALA A 159 -5.94 -15.60 -14.76
N SER A 160 -6.55 -16.55 -14.05
CA SER A 160 -7.51 -17.46 -14.67
C SER A 160 -8.76 -16.71 -15.13
N VAL A 161 -9.49 -17.28 -16.09
CA VAL A 161 -10.77 -16.72 -16.56
C VAL A 161 -11.76 -16.56 -15.41
N ALA A 162 -11.78 -17.49 -14.45
CA ALA A 162 -12.64 -17.43 -13.28
C ALA A 162 -12.30 -16.24 -12.35
N GLU A 163 -11.01 -16.04 -12.04
CA GLU A 163 -10.55 -14.90 -11.24
C GLU A 163 -10.85 -13.57 -11.95
N ALA A 164 -10.55 -13.49 -13.25
CA ALA A 164 -10.83 -12.31 -14.06
C ALA A 164 -12.34 -11.98 -14.12
N THR A 165 -13.18 -13.00 -14.26
CA THR A 165 -14.64 -12.87 -14.27
C THR A 165 -15.14 -12.33 -12.94
N ALA A 166 -14.67 -12.89 -11.82
CA ALA A 166 -15.06 -12.45 -10.48
C ALA A 166 -14.64 -11.01 -10.18
N LEU A 167 -13.43 -10.62 -10.62
CA LEU A 167 -12.96 -9.25 -10.52
C LEU A 167 -13.86 -8.31 -11.31
N VAL A 168 -14.03 -8.52 -12.62
CA VAL A 168 -14.85 -7.65 -13.48
C VAL A 168 -16.28 -7.56 -12.95
N GLN A 169 -16.88 -8.68 -12.54
CA GLN A 169 -18.22 -8.71 -11.97
C GLN A 169 -18.35 -7.80 -10.73
N THR A 170 -17.38 -7.90 -9.82
CA THR A 170 -17.38 -7.16 -8.56
C THR A 170 -17.13 -5.66 -8.80
N GLN A 171 -16.13 -5.32 -9.61
CA GLN A 171 -15.79 -3.94 -9.95
C GLN A 171 -16.91 -3.21 -10.68
N ALA A 172 -17.58 -3.91 -11.59
CA ALA A 172 -18.69 -3.40 -12.37
C ALA A 172 -20.02 -3.38 -11.57
N GLY A 173 -20.03 -3.89 -10.34
CA GLY A 173 -21.23 -3.94 -9.48
C GLY A 173 -22.35 -4.81 -10.06
N LEU A 174 -22.02 -5.92 -10.73
CA LEU A 174 -22.97 -6.76 -11.45
C LEU A 174 -23.50 -7.92 -10.60
N ALA A 175 -24.82 -8.11 -10.60
CA ALA A 175 -25.47 -9.26 -9.97
C ALA A 175 -25.31 -10.57 -10.76
N MET A 176 -24.96 -10.47 -12.05
CA MET A 176 -24.75 -11.60 -12.96
C MET A 176 -23.33 -11.64 -13.51
N SER A 177 -22.92 -12.79 -14.04
CA SER A 177 -21.60 -12.95 -14.65
C SER A 177 -21.45 -12.03 -15.87
N PRO A 178 -20.31 -11.33 -16.04
CA PRO A 178 -20.01 -10.55 -17.25
C PRO A 178 -19.90 -11.43 -18.51
N LEU A 179 -19.74 -12.75 -18.36
CA LEU A 179 -19.71 -13.70 -19.48
C LEU A 179 -21.10 -14.22 -19.89
N ALA A 180 -22.16 -13.89 -19.13
CA ALA A 180 -23.52 -14.32 -19.43
C ALA A 180 -24.18 -13.38 -20.47
N ASP A 181 -25.09 -13.93 -21.28
CA ASP A 181 -25.91 -13.14 -22.21
C ASP A 181 -26.88 -12.25 -21.42
N PHE A 182 -26.49 -11.00 -21.19
CA PHE A 182 -27.33 -10.02 -20.50
C PHE A 182 -28.52 -9.55 -21.35
N THR A 183 -28.63 -9.94 -22.62
CA THR A 183 -29.79 -9.66 -23.47
C THR A 183 -30.86 -10.77 -23.43
N ALA A 184 -30.55 -11.92 -22.81
CA ALA A 184 -31.44 -13.08 -22.79
C ALA A 184 -32.74 -12.87 -22.01
N ALA A 185 -32.77 -11.88 -21.09
CA ALA A 185 -33.95 -11.55 -20.29
C ALA A 185 -34.06 -10.04 -20.03
N GLY A 186 -35.25 -9.56 -19.68
CA GLY A 186 -35.54 -8.14 -19.41
C GLY A 186 -35.52 -7.74 -17.94
N THR A 187 -34.80 -8.47 -17.07
CA THR A 187 -34.75 -8.19 -15.62
C THR A 187 -34.00 -6.89 -15.31
N ALA A 188 -34.10 -6.40 -14.06
CA ALA A 188 -33.33 -5.23 -13.63
C ALA A 188 -31.82 -5.46 -13.75
N ASP A 189 -31.34 -6.65 -13.36
CA ASP A 189 -29.92 -7.03 -13.41
C ASP A 189 -29.40 -7.07 -14.86
N ASN A 190 -30.21 -7.61 -15.78
CA ASN A 190 -29.89 -7.63 -17.21
C ASN A 190 -29.75 -6.22 -17.79
N LYS A 191 -30.69 -5.32 -17.47
CA LYS A 191 -30.66 -3.92 -17.93
C LYS A 191 -29.48 -3.16 -17.35
N GLN A 192 -29.13 -3.41 -16.08
CA GLN A 192 -27.95 -2.82 -15.46
C GLN A 192 -26.67 -3.31 -16.15
N ALA A 193 -26.53 -4.62 -16.39
CA ALA A 193 -25.37 -5.18 -17.09
C ALA A 193 -25.22 -4.62 -18.50
N ALA A 194 -26.32 -4.48 -19.26
CA ALA A 194 -26.31 -3.87 -20.59
C ALA A 194 -25.87 -2.39 -20.53
N LEU A 195 -26.39 -1.60 -19.59
CA LEU A 195 -26.01 -0.20 -19.44
C LEU A 195 -24.54 -0.03 -19.06
N VAL A 196 -24.05 -0.87 -18.14
CA VAL A 196 -22.63 -0.88 -17.75
C VAL A 196 -21.75 -1.30 -18.92
N ALA A 197 -22.12 -2.33 -19.69
CA ALA A 197 -21.38 -2.73 -20.88
C ALA A 197 -21.27 -1.59 -21.90
N ARG A 198 -22.36 -0.86 -22.14
CA ARG A 198 -22.37 0.32 -23.01
C ARG A 198 -21.47 1.44 -22.50
N LEU A 199 -21.52 1.75 -21.20
CA LEU A 199 -20.62 2.74 -20.62
C LEU A 199 -19.15 2.28 -20.70
N VAL A 200 -18.85 0.99 -20.50
CA VAL A 200 -17.51 0.44 -20.71
C VAL A 200 -17.02 0.70 -22.13
N GLN A 201 -17.85 0.47 -23.15
CA GLN A 201 -17.48 0.74 -24.53
C GLN A 201 -17.29 2.25 -24.78
N ALA A 202 -18.20 3.09 -24.31
CA ALA A 202 -18.09 4.54 -24.46
C ALA A 202 -16.85 5.10 -23.75
N THR A 203 -16.52 4.61 -22.55
CA THR A 203 -15.30 4.96 -21.82
C THR A 203 -14.06 4.46 -22.55
N THR A 204 -14.09 3.26 -23.15
CA THR A 204 -13.01 2.74 -24.00
C THR A 204 -12.73 3.68 -25.17
N LEU A 205 -13.76 4.12 -25.89
CA LEU A 205 -13.62 5.06 -27.00
C LEU A 205 -13.12 6.45 -26.53
N ALA A 206 -13.66 6.97 -25.42
CA ALA A 206 -13.23 8.25 -24.86
C ALA A 206 -11.76 8.23 -24.40
N GLN A 207 -11.33 7.15 -23.76
CA GLN A 207 -9.94 6.96 -23.34
C GLN A 207 -9.00 6.76 -24.53
N ALA A 208 -9.44 6.03 -25.57
CA ALA A 208 -8.68 5.89 -26.81
C ALA A 208 -8.51 7.24 -27.53
N ASP A 209 -9.56 8.09 -27.57
CA ASP A 209 -9.46 9.45 -28.11
C ASP A 209 -8.48 10.32 -27.31
N ALA A 210 -8.50 10.21 -25.97
CA ALA A 210 -7.55 10.90 -25.10
C ALA A 210 -6.08 10.47 -25.34
N LEU A 211 -5.86 9.22 -25.77
CA LEU A 211 -4.53 8.65 -26.03
C LEU A 211 -4.12 8.60 -27.51
N LYS A 212 -4.96 9.07 -28.44
CA LYS A 212 -4.71 8.94 -29.89
C LYS A 212 -3.37 9.54 -30.35
N GLY A 213 -2.85 10.53 -29.63
CA GLY A 213 -1.57 11.17 -29.91
C GLY A 213 -0.35 10.39 -29.42
N VAL A 214 -0.51 9.33 -28.63
CA VAL A 214 0.59 8.54 -28.05
C VAL A 214 1.23 7.61 -29.07
N ALA A 215 0.44 7.01 -29.96
CA ALA A 215 0.97 6.12 -31.00
C ALA A 215 1.97 6.86 -31.90
N GLY A 216 3.13 6.26 -32.15
CA GLY A 216 4.23 6.87 -32.90
C GLY A 216 5.15 7.79 -32.09
N GLN A 217 4.82 8.10 -30.82
CA GLN A 217 5.73 8.85 -29.95
C GLN A 217 6.80 7.94 -29.33
N ALA A 218 7.92 8.55 -28.92
CA ALA A 218 8.93 7.88 -28.12
C ALA A 218 8.35 7.50 -26.74
N ASP A 219 8.58 6.26 -26.33
CA ASP A 219 8.24 5.78 -24.99
C ASP A 219 9.45 5.86 -24.04
N LEU A 220 9.22 5.60 -22.74
CA LEU A 220 10.28 5.71 -21.72
C LEU A 220 11.43 4.70 -21.88
N SER A 221 11.29 3.66 -22.72
CA SER A 221 12.39 2.73 -23.03
C SER A 221 13.34 3.25 -24.11
N GLY A 222 12.98 4.36 -24.78
CA GLY A 222 13.65 4.83 -26.00
C GLY A 222 13.10 4.21 -27.28
N GLY A 223 12.10 3.33 -27.18
CA GLY A 223 11.35 2.78 -28.30
C GLY A 223 10.21 3.69 -28.75
N THR A 224 9.36 3.18 -29.65
CA THR A 224 8.16 3.88 -30.15
C THR A 224 6.91 3.15 -29.71
N ALA A 225 5.91 3.88 -29.18
CA ALA A 225 4.61 3.32 -28.82
C ALA A 225 3.81 2.90 -30.08
N SER A 226 3.38 1.64 -30.15
CA SER A 226 2.52 1.13 -31.23
C SER A 226 1.03 1.36 -30.91
N ALA A 227 0.16 1.23 -31.93
CA ALA A 227 -1.28 1.29 -31.70
C ALA A 227 -1.78 0.16 -30.78
N ALA A 228 -1.17 -1.04 -30.88
CA ALA A 228 -1.47 -2.16 -29.99
C ALA A 228 -1.07 -1.87 -28.53
N ASP A 229 0.06 -1.20 -28.32
CA ASP A 229 0.48 -0.76 -26.98
C ASP A 229 -0.55 0.19 -26.37
N VAL A 230 -1.01 1.18 -27.15
CA VAL A 230 -2.03 2.14 -26.71
C VAL A 230 -3.33 1.43 -26.38
N GLN A 231 -3.77 0.49 -27.22
CA GLN A 231 -5.00 -0.27 -26.97
C GLN A 231 -4.92 -1.08 -25.67
N LYS A 232 -3.78 -1.71 -25.37
CA LYS A 232 -3.56 -2.42 -24.11
C LYS A 232 -3.67 -1.48 -22.90
N GLN A 233 -3.11 -0.26 -23.00
CA GLN A 233 -3.24 0.76 -21.96
C GLN A 233 -4.69 1.23 -21.79
N VAL A 234 -5.44 1.41 -22.88
CA VAL A 234 -6.87 1.76 -22.82
C VAL A 234 -7.63 0.68 -22.05
N THR A 235 -7.44 -0.61 -22.37
CA THR A 235 -8.11 -1.71 -21.66
C THR A 235 -7.76 -1.74 -20.17
N THR A 236 -6.48 -1.53 -19.81
CA THR A 236 -6.05 -1.46 -18.40
C THR A 236 -6.67 -0.27 -17.67
N ALA A 237 -6.74 0.90 -18.31
CA ALA A 237 -7.38 2.10 -17.74
C ALA A 237 -8.88 1.87 -17.47
N VAL A 238 -9.59 1.28 -18.44
CA VAL A 238 -11.04 1.01 -18.31
C VAL A 238 -11.32 -0.03 -17.23
N LEU A 239 -10.48 -1.07 -17.11
CA LEU A 239 -10.55 -2.04 -16.01
C LEU A 239 -10.45 -1.36 -14.64
N GLY A 240 -9.50 -0.44 -14.46
CA GLY A 240 -9.33 0.34 -13.22
C GLY A 240 -10.48 1.32 -12.97
N ALA A 241 -11.14 1.79 -14.03
CA ALA A 241 -12.25 2.74 -13.95
C ALA A 241 -13.62 2.07 -13.74
N LEU A 242 -13.72 0.74 -13.71
CA LEU A 242 -14.98 0.00 -13.57
C LEU A 242 -15.86 0.46 -12.38
N PRO A 243 -15.32 0.72 -11.18
CA PRO A 243 -16.12 1.27 -10.08
C PRO A 243 -16.74 2.64 -10.39
N ALA A 244 -15.99 3.51 -11.08
CA ALA A 244 -16.50 4.82 -11.51
C ALA A 244 -17.56 4.67 -12.60
N ILE A 245 -17.38 3.71 -13.52
CA ILE A 245 -18.36 3.35 -14.55
C ILE A 245 -19.66 2.86 -13.89
N ALA A 246 -19.57 1.92 -12.95
CA ALA A 246 -20.72 1.40 -12.22
C ALA A 246 -21.45 2.51 -11.44
N GLY A 247 -20.69 3.39 -10.79
CA GLY A 247 -21.24 4.57 -10.10
C GLY A 247 -21.99 5.51 -11.05
N LYS A 248 -21.43 5.77 -12.25
CA LYS A 248 -22.11 6.58 -13.28
C LYS A 248 -23.34 5.91 -13.88
N ALA A 249 -23.31 4.59 -14.07
CA ALA A 249 -24.45 3.83 -14.56
C ALA A 249 -25.67 3.92 -13.62
N ALA A 250 -25.43 4.10 -12.32
CA ALA A 250 -26.47 4.23 -11.30
C ALA A 250 -27.07 5.65 -11.18
N GLU A 251 -26.45 6.67 -11.78
CA GLU A 251 -26.98 8.04 -11.75
C GLU A 251 -28.25 8.14 -12.59
N SER A 252 -29.30 8.78 -12.07
CA SER A 252 -30.60 8.89 -12.75
C SER A 252 -30.54 9.59 -14.11
N ALA A 253 -29.55 10.48 -14.29
CA ALA A 253 -29.27 11.12 -15.57
C ALA A 253 -28.88 10.13 -16.67
N VAL A 254 -28.33 8.97 -16.30
CA VAL A 254 -27.92 7.90 -17.21
C VAL A 254 -28.94 6.76 -17.19
N SER A 255 -29.29 6.26 -16.00
CA SER A 255 -30.19 5.11 -15.84
C SER A 255 -31.63 5.38 -16.28
N GLY A 256 -32.05 6.65 -16.29
CA GLY A 256 -33.36 7.09 -16.78
C GLY A 256 -33.37 7.53 -18.24
N ALA A 257 -32.21 7.59 -18.91
CA ALA A 257 -32.12 8.04 -20.30
C ALA A 257 -32.53 6.92 -21.28
N SER A 258 -33.08 7.31 -22.44
CA SER A 258 -33.48 6.38 -23.50
C SER A 258 -33.37 7.04 -24.88
N GLY A 259 -33.37 6.23 -25.95
CA GLY A 259 -33.25 6.71 -27.33
C GLY A 259 -32.02 7.58 -27.56
N ALA A 260 -32.15 8.67 -28.33
CA ALA A 260 -31.05 9.58 -28.64
C ALA A 260 -30.45 10.28 -27.39
N ALA A 261 -31.25 10.48 -26.34
CA ALA A 261 -30.77 11.09 -25.09
C ALA A 261 -29.80 10.16 -24.34
N LEU A 262 -29.96 8.83 -24.49
CA LEU A 262 -29.05 7.85 -23.90
C LEU A 262 -27.64 7.98 -24.47
N THR A 263 -27.49 8.20 -25.78
CA THR A 263 -26.17 8.37 -26.42
C THR A 263 -25.42 9.57 -25.84
N ALA A 264 -26.10 10.71 -25.67
CA ALA A 264 -25.50 11.89 -25.07
C ALA A 264 -25.12 11.66 -23.59
N ALA A 265 -26.05 11.09 -22.80
CA ALA A 265 -25.82 10.80 -21.39
C ALA A 265 -24.64 9.83 -21.17
N VAL A 266 -24.55 8.77 -21.99
CA VAL A 266 -23.46 7.79 -21.95
C VAL A 266 -22.13 8.43 -22.36
N SER A 267 -22.10 9.25 -23.41
CA SER A 267 -20.89 9.98 -23.82
C SER A 267 -20.39 10.92 -22.72
N ASP A 268 -21.29 11.69 -22.11
CA ASP A 268 -20.91 12.65 -21.06
C ASP A 268 -20.46 11.94 -19.79
N ALA A 269 -21.14 10.85 -19.42
CA ALA A 269 -20.71 9.98 -18.34
C ALA A 269 -19.32 9.36 -18.61
N ALA A 270 -19.08 8.86 -19.83
CA ALA A 270 -17.80 8.30 -20.22
C ALA A 270 -16.66 9.31 -20.12
N LYS A 271 -16.86 10.55 -20.61
CA LYS A 271 -15.87 11.64 -20.47
C LYS A 271 -15.62 11.99 -19.01
N ALA A 272 -16.66 12.02 -18.17
CA ALA A 272 -16.52 12.24 -16.74
C ALA A 272 -15.73 11.11 -16.06
N VAL A 273 -15.94 9.85 -16.46
CA VAL A 273 -15.16 8.71 -15.99
C VAL A 273 -13.69 8.85 -16.41
N VAL A 274 -13.40 9.16 -17.67
CA VAL A 274 -12.02 9.35 -18.15
C VAL A 274 -11.33 10.50 -17.41
N ALA A 275 -12.04 11.60 -17.16
CA ALA A 275 -11.50 12.71 -16.38
C ALA A 275 -11.23 12.33 -14.91
N GLN A 276 -11.99 11.38 -14.36
CA GLN A 276 -11.88 10.94 -12.97
C GLN A 276 -10.85 9.82 -12.75
N ALA A 277 -10.82 8.83 -13.62
CA ALA A 277 -10.14 7.54 -13.43
C ALA A 277 -9.42 7.05 -14.69
N GLY A 278 -9.40 7.86 -15.75
CA GLY A 278 -8.64 7.58 -16.96
C GLY A 278 -7.14 7.75 -16.76
N VAL A 279 -6.40 7.41 -17.81
CA VAL A 279 -4.93 7.51 -17.85
C VAL A 279 -4.51 8.65 -18.76
N THR A 280 -3.52 9.43 -18.34
CA THR A 280 -2.96 10.53 -19.15
C THR A 280 -2.01 10.00 -20.23
N ALA A 281 -1.71 10.83 -21.24
CA ALA A 281 -0.75 10.47 -22.29
C ALA A 281 0.66 10.17 -21.72
N ASP A 282 1.10 10.88 -20.69
CA ASP A 282 2.42 10.67 -20.07
C ASP A 282 2.46 9.37 -19.25
N GLU A 283 1.41 9.08 -18.48
CA GLU A 283 1.26 7.79 -17.78
C GLU A 283 1.19 6.61 -18.75
N ALA A 284 0.46 6.74 -19.85
CA ALA A 284 0.38 5.71 -20.88
C ALA A 284 1.76 5.45 -21.52
N LYS A 285 2.48 6.50 -21.94
CA LYS A 285 3.86 6.37 -22.47
C LYS A 285 4.80 5.70 -21.47
N ALA A 286 4.65 6.04 -20.19
CA ALA A 286 5.47 5.48 -19.13
C ALA A 286 5.19 3.99 -18.91
N ALA A 287 3.92 3.59 -18.87
CA ALA A 287 3.51 2.20 -18.74
C ALA A 287 3.91 1.36 -19.96
N ILE A 288 3.76 1.91 -21.17
CA ILE A 288 4.20 1.27 -22.43
C ILE A 288 5.72 1.07 -22.43
N GLY A 289 6.48 2.12 -22.12
CA GLY A 289 7.93 2.05 -22.05
C GLY A 289 8.39 1.02 -21.01
N ALA A 290 7.79 1.04 -19.82
CA ALA A 290 8.10 0.07 -18.76
C ALA A 290 7.83 -1.38 -19.18
N ALA A 291 6.72 -1.64 -19.87
CA ALA A 291 6.37 -2.98 -20.35
C ALA A 291 7.33 -3.53 -21.41
N LYS A 292 8.06 -2.65 -22.13
CA LYS A 292 9.07 -3.03 -23.13
C LYS A 292 10.47 -3.26 -22.55
N LEU A 293 10.69 -2.89 -21.29
CA LEU A 293 11.96 -3.15 -20.62
C LEU A 293 12.15 -4.66 -20.38
N PRO A 294 13.40 -5.14 -20.24
CA PRO A 294 13.66 -6.53 -19.92
C PRO A 294 12.87 -7.00 -18.69
N VAL A 295 12.28 -8.19 -18.78
CA VAL A 295 11.55 -8.80 -17.67
C VAL A 295 12.54 -9.22 -16.57
N ASP A 296 12.19 -8.99 -15.31
CA ASP A 296 12.98 -9.50 -14.18
C ASP A 296 12.76 -11.00 -14.00
N THR A 297 13.64 -11.79 -14.60
CA THR A 297 13.71 -13.26 -14.47
C THR A 297 14.82 -13.69 -13.51
N SER A 298 15.36 -12.76 -12.70
CA SER A 298 16.44 -13.05 -11.76
C SER A 298 16.04 -14.24 -10.88
N ALA A 299 16.85 -15.30 -10.89
CA ALA A 299 16.63 -16.45 -10.03
C ALA A 299 16.62 -16.01 -8.57
N VAL A 300 15.74 -16.61 -7.78
CA VAL A 300 15.72 -16.37 -6.34
C VAL A 300 16.99 -16.98 -5.76
N ALA A 301 17.89 -16.10 -5.30
CA ALA A 301 19.10 -16.49 -4.60
C ALA A 301 18.85 -16.41 -3.09
N ALA A 302 19.32 -17.42 -2.34
CA ALA A 302 19.31 -17.41 -0.88
C ALA A 302 20.38 -16.46 -0.34
N VAL A 303 20.20 -15.16 -0.59
CA VAL A 303 21.02 -14.06 -0.08
C VAL A 303 20.09 -12.98 0.44
N ALA A 304 20.55 -12.12 1.36
CA ALA A 304 19.75 -10.98 1.78
C ALA A 304 19.52 -10.03 0.59
N SER A 305 18.32 -9.47 0.48
CA SER A 305 17.97 -8.48 -0.54
C SER A 305 17.08 -7.40 0.04
N GLY A 306 16.85 -6.35 -0.75
CA GLY A 306 15.99 -5.25 -0.34
C GLY A 306 15.61 -4.38 -1.52
N GLN A 307 14.61 -3.53 -1.30
CA GLN A 307 14.10 -2.60 -2.29
C GLN A 307 13.78 -1.26 -1.65
N LEU A 308 14.41 -0.17 -2.10
CA LEU A 308 13.99 1.18 -1.73
C LEU A 308 12.84 1.61 -2.65
N THR A 309 11.69 1.95 -2.08
CA THR A 309 10.46 2.25 -2.83
C THR A 309 10.05 3.71 -2.74
N ALA A 310 10.49 4.43 -1.71
CA ALA A 310 10.28 5.86 -1.55
C ALA A 310 11.44 6.49 -0.78
N LEU A 311 11.83 7.71 -1.13
CA LEU A 311 12.82 8.51 -0.42
C LEU A 311 12.49 9.99 -0.59
N ARG A 312 12.38 10.72 0.51
CA ARG A 312 12.38 12.18 0.54
C ARG A 312 13.53 12.60 1.42
N TYR A 313 14.43 13.42 0.88
CA TYR A 313 15.59 13.91 1.62
C TYR A 313 15.57 15.44 1.63
N GLY A 314 15.35 16.02 2.81
CA GLY A 314 15.54 17.44 3.05
C GLY A 314 16.98 17.73 3.45
N ASP A 315 17.40 17.08 4.54
CA ASP A 315 18.74 17.14 5.10
C ASP A 315 19.00 15.89 5.97
N ALA A 316 20.15 15.84 6.63
CA ALA A 316 20.56 14.72 7.47
C ALA A 316 19.66 14.44 8.69
N ASN A 317 18.86 15.41 9.13
CA ASN A 317 17.91 15.28 10.24
C ASN A 317 16.46 15.12 9.76
N ASN A 318 16.16 15.53 8.52
CA ASN A 318 14.82 15.58 7.95
C ASN A 318 14.72 14.75 6.67
N TRP A 319 14.36 13.48 6.83
CA TRP A 319 14.23 12.56 5.72
C TRP A 319 13.17 11.49 5.99
N TYR A 320 12.66 10.90 4.93
CA TYR A 320 11.71 9.80 4.95
C TYR A 320 12.14 8.76 3.93
N LEU A 321 12.11 7.49 4.30
CA LEU A 321 12.30 6.41 3.36
C LEU A 321 11.29 5.29 3.60
N ARG A 322 11.06 4.50 2.56
CA ARG A 322 10.42 3.20 2.68
C ARG A 322 11.22 2.16 1.94
N SER A 323 11.43 1.02 2.60
CA SER A 323 12.07 -0.14 2.02
C SER A 323 11.26 -1.42 2.22
N LEU A 324 11.44 -2.37 1.31
CA LEU A 324 11.00 -3.76 1.46
C LEU A 324 12.24 -4.62 1.60
N GLN A 325 12.38 -5.35 2.71
CA GLN A 325 13.63 -6.04 3.05
C GLN A 325 13.40 -7.55 3.18
N ASN A 326 14.39 -8.32 2.73
CA ASN A 326 14.36 -9.78 2.76
C ASN A 326 15.67 -10.28 3.37
N SER A 327 15.60 -11.05 4.46
CA SER A 327 16.75 -11.83 4.88
C SER A 327 17.05 -12.99 3.91
N MET A 328 18.16 -13.68 4.12
CA MET A 328 18.47 -14.93 3.40
C MET A 328 17.37 -15.99 3.59
N ALA A 329 16.84 -16.12 4.81
CA ALA A 329 15.76 -17.04 5.11
C ALA A 329 14.45 -16.64 4.39
N ASP A 330 14.20 -15.33 4.28
CA ASP A 330 13.02 -14.80 3.59
C ASP A 330 13.03 -15.08 2.09
N ASN A 331 14.23 -15.05 1.49
CA ASN A 331 14.42 -15.39 0.07
C ASN A 331 14.48 -16.89 -0.19
N THR A 332 14.40 -17.75 0.83
CA THR A 332 14.29 -19.20 0.61
C THR A 332 12.81 -19.55 0.43
N PRO A 333 12.38 -20.02 -0.77
CA PRO A 333 10.98 -20.36 -0.99
C PRO A 333 10.54 -21.50 -0.06
N ASP A 334 9.35 -21.37 0.51
CA ASP A 334 8.76 -22.48 1.27
C ASP A 334 8.15 -23.56 0.36
N ALA A 335 7.52 -24.57 0.95
CA ALA A 335 6.89 -25.67 0.23
C ALA A 335 5.78 -25.24 -0.77
N ASN A 336 5.23 -24.04 -0.61
CA ASN A 336 4.23 -23.45 -1.51
C ASN A 336 4.84 -22.49 -2.54
N GLY A 337 6.17 -22.40 -2.61
CA GLY A 337 6.88 -21.47 -3.50
C GLY A 337 6.75 -20.00 -3.08
N LEU A 338 6.48 -19.73 -1.80
CA LEU A 338 6.40 -18.37 -1.27
C LEU A 338 7.74 -17.93 -0.69
N ILE A 339 8.16 -16.74 -1.10
CA ILE A 339 9.20 -15.95 -0.42
C ILE A 339 8.53 -14.88 0.47
N ARG A 340 9.30 -14.35 1.40
CA ARG A 340 8.82 -13.40 2.41
C ARG A 340 9.56 -12.07 2.30
N TYR A 341 8.98 -11.01 2.84
CA TYR A 341 9.65 -9.71 2.99
C TYR A 341 9.02 -8.93 4.14
N THR A 342 9.75 -7.99 4.72
CA THR A 342 9.22 -7.02 5.68
C THR A 342 9.11 -5.65 5.00
N SER A 343 8.14 -4.83 5.43
CA SER A 343 8.06 -3.42 5.03
C SER A 343 8.59 -2.56 6.16
N VAL A 344 9.47 -1.62 5.84
CA VAL A 344 10.10 -0.72 6.80
C VAL A 344 10.00 0.70 6.28
N TYR A 345 9.10 1.47 6.89
CA TYR A 345 9.03 2.92 6.81
C TYR A 345 9.97 3.48 7.87
N MET A 346 10.73 4.53 7.54
CA MET A 346 11.52 5.27 8.50
C MET A 346 11.36 6.77 8.23
N LEU A 347 11.16 7.53 9.30
CA LEU A 347 11.00 8.97 9.25
C LEU A 347 11.91 9.59 10.31
N SER A 348 12.91 10.36 9.87
CA SER A 348 13.65 11.26 10.74
C SER A 348 13.12 12.67 10.57
N GLN A 349 12.80 13.31 11.68
CA GLN A 349 12.36 14.71 11.69
C GLN A 349 12.90 15.43 12.91
N SER A 350 13.30 16.69 12.73
CA SER A 350 13.54 17.59 13.85
C SER A 350 12.27 17.82 14.68
N SER A 351 12.45 18.30 15.89
CA SER A 351 11.36 18.59 16.82
C SER A 351 11.14 20.09 16.98
N GLY A 352 10.09 20.50 17.70
CA GLY A 352 9.91 21.89 18.10
C GLY A 352 10.85 22.32 19.24
N TYR A 353 11.60 21.37 19.81
CA TYR A 353 12.55 21.60 20.90
C TYR A 353 14.00 21.69 20.39
N SER A 354 14.40 20.83 19.45
CA SER A 354 15.74 20.81 18.87
C SER A 354 15.73 20.52 17.37
N SER A 355 16.78 20.95 16.67
CA SER A 355 16.99 20.67 15.25
C SER A 355 17.47 19.26 14.95
N ALA A 356 17.81 18.47 15.97
CA ALA A 356 18.26 17.09 15.80
C ALA A 356 17.13 16.18 15.36
N GLY A 357 17.43 15.27 14.43
CA GLY A 357 16.46 14.30 13.93
C GLY A 357 16.09 13.27 15.00
N VAL A 358 14.81 12.97 15.12
CA VAL A 358 14.32 11.77 15.81
C VAL A 358 13.71 10.85 14.77
N THR A 359 14.24 9.65 14.69
CA THR A 359 13.82 8.60 13.77
C THR A 359 12.78 7.71 14.41
N GLN A 360 11.71 7.44 13.67
CA GLN A 360 10.69 6.45 13.99
C GLN A 360 10.47 5.53 12.80
N SER A 361 10.24 4.25 13.07
CA SER A 361 10.02 3.23 12.06
C SER A 361 8.70 2.49 12.28
N TRP A 362 8.06 2.11 11.18
CA TRP A 362 6.82 1.32 11.23
C TRP A 362 6.65 0.48 9.95
N SER A 363 5.62 -0.37 9.90
CA SER A 363 5.43 -1.34 8.83
C SER A 363 4.48 -0.90 7.72
N THR A 364 3.35 -0.28 8.08
CA THR A 364 2.29 0.12 7.15
C THR A 364 1.57 1.39 7.57
N GLY A 365 0.92 2.07 6.62
CA GLY A 365 0.18 3.30 6.86
C GLY A 365 1.00 4.54 6.51
N GLY A 366 0.29 5.67 6.31
CA GLY A 366 0.91 6.91 5.84
C GLY A 366 1.74 7.67 6.88
N SER A 367 1.70 7.25 8.14
CA SER A 367 2.46 7.87 9.23
C SER A 367 2.63 6.90 10.40
N TYR A 368 3.61 7.17 11.27
CA TYR A 368 3.84 6.42 12.49
C TYR A 368 2.60 6.37 13.41
N ALA A 369 1.83 7.46 13.48
CA ALA A 369 0.60 7.52 14.28
C ALA A 369 -0.47 6.48 13.85
N ARG A 370 -0.39 5.99 12.60
CA ARG A 370 -1.28 4.98 12.03
C ARG A 370 -0.65 3.59 11.95
N SER A 371 0.51 3.38 12.58
CA SER A 371 1.20 2.08 12.60
C SER A 371 0.40 0.97 13.29
N GLY A 372 -0.54 1.34 14.18
CA GLY A 372 -1.43 0.44 14.90
C GLY A 372 -2.79 0.22 14.25
N ASP A 373 -3.02 0.71 13.03
CA ASP A 373 -4.25 0.45 12.27
C ASP A 373 -4.55 -1.06 12.24
N LEU A 374 -5.83 -1.40 12.41
CA LEU A 374 -6.29 -2.79 12.45
C LEU A 374 -7.08 -3.13 11.19
N HIS A 375 -6.89 -4.34 10.68
CA HIS A 375 -7.66 -4.88 9.56
C HIS A 375 -8.13 -6.30 9.82
N TRP A 376 -9.24 -6.67 9.17
CA TRP A 376 -9.77 -8.03 9.22
C TRP A 376 -9.05 -8.92 8.21
N ASN A 377 -8.25 -9.87 8.69
CA ASN A 377 -7.51 -10.79 7.81
C ASN A 377 -8.31 -12.00 7.31
N GLY A 378 -9.61 -12.06 7.61
CA GLY A 378 -10.47 -13.22 7.37
C GLY A 378 -10.77 -14.07 8.61
N SER A 379 -9.97 -13.92 9.68
CA SER A 379 -10.11 -14.71 10.92
C SER A 379 -9.98 -13.89 12.20
N ALA A 380 -9.21 -12.80 12.19
CA ALA A 380 -8.98 -11.91 13.31
C ALA A 380 -8.74 -10.47 12.85
N TRP A 381 -8.97 -9.52 13.76
CA TRP A 381 -8.50 -8.15 13.62
C TRP A 381 -7.04 -8.08 14.03
N VAL A 382 -6.17 -7.79 13.08
CA VAL A 382 -4.71 -7.79 13.27
C VAL A 382 -4.14 -6.44 12.84
N ALA A 383 -2.97 -6.10 13.39
CA ALA A 383 -2.19 -4.93 12.98
C ALA A 383 -0.95 -5.40 12.20
N CYS A 384 -0.36 -4.48 11.43
CA CYS A 384 0.90 -4.71 10.73
C CYS A 384 2.05 -4.15 11.56
N GLN A 385 2.72 -5.00 12.33
CA GLN A 385 3.82 -4.60 13.19
C GLN A 385 5.13 -4.50 12.40
N LEU A 386 6.05 -3.66 12.88
CA LEU A 386 7.40 -3.59 12.33
C LEU A 386 8.08 -4.97 12.48
N GLY A 387 8.62 -5.49 11.38
CA GLY A 387 9.21 -6.84 11.33
C GLY A 387 8.23 -7.95 10.93
N ASP A 388 6.93 -7.67 10.78
CA ASP A 388 5.98 -8.63 10.23
C ASP A 388 6.31 -8.99 8.79
N ARG A 389 6.12 -10.27 8.45
CA ARG A 389 6.45 -10.82 7.14
C ARG A 389 5.24 -10.87 6.24
N PHE A 390 5.41 -10.29 5.06
CA PHE A 390 4.49 -10.35 3.93
C PHE A 390 4.99 -11.38 2.94
N THR A 391 4.12 -11.88 2.07
CA THR A 391 4.49 -12.99 1.18
C THR A 391 4.35 -12.60 -0.29
N THR A 392 5.14 -13.24 -1.12
CA THR A 392 4.97 -13.20 -2.57
C THR A 392 5.45 -14.52 -3.17
N THR A 393 4.83 -14.96 -4.26
CA THR A 393 5.31 -16.11 -5.00
C THR A 393 6.64 -15.77 -5.67
N VAL A 394 7.45 -16.80 -5.96
CA VAL A 394 8.56 -16.64 -6.90
C VAL A 394 8.04 -16.09 -8.24
N ARG A 395 8.84 -15.24 -8.90
CA ARG A 395 8.48 -14.69 -10.20
C ARG A 395 8.54 -15.77 -11.28
N ASP A 396 7.54 -15.77 -12.16
CA ASP A 396 7.55 -16.63 -13.35
C ASP A 396 8.46 -16.07 -14.46
N ALA A 397 8.54 -16.78 -15.59
CA ALA A 397 9.35 -16.37 -16.74
C ALA A 397 8.90 -15.05 -17.39
N GLN A 398 7.69 -14.57 -17.06
CA GLN A 398 7.14 -13.29 -17.49
C GLN A 398 7.30 -12.22 -16.39
N GLY A 399 8.05 -12.50 -15.32
CA GLY A 399 8.31 -11.57 -14.22
C GLY A 399 7.08 -11.33 -13.33
N ARG A 400 6.07 -12.21 -13.41
CA ARG A 400 4.83 -12.09 -12.65
C ARG A 400 4.91 -12.80 -11.32
N ALA A 401 4.31 -12.23 -10.28
CA ALA A 401 4.18 -12.86 -8.97
C ALA A 401 2.90 -12.42 -8.27
N SER A 402 2.27 -13.31 -7.50
CA SER A 402 1.20 -12.95 -6.56
C SER A 402 1.80 -12.47 -5.25
N TYR A 403 1.12 -11.55 -4.56
CA TYR A 403 1.54 -11.06 -3.25
C TYR A 403 0.39 -11.00 -2.26
N ASP A 404 0.73 -11.19 -0.98
CA ASP A 404 -0.13 -10.93 0.16
C ASP A 404 0.61 -9.93 1.08
N TYR A 405 0.09 -8.71 1.12
CA TYR A 405 0.61 -7.60 1.90
C TYR A 405 -0.11 -7.53 3.24
N CYS A 406 0.67 -7.62 4.31
CA CYS A 406 0.19 -7.61 5.69
C CYS A 406 -1.00 -8.54 5.95
N SER A 407 -0.81 -9.84 5.73
CA SER A 407 -1.79 -10.87 6.09
C SER A 407 -3.22 -10.50 5.66
N GLY A 408 -3.43 -10.26 4.38
CA GLY A 408 -4.72 -10.01 3.78
C GLY A 408 -5.18 -8.55 3.80
N LEU A 409 -4.40 -7.60 4.32
CA LEU A 409 -4.73 -6.17 4.18
C LEU A 409 -4.91 -5.82 2.69
N GLN A 410 -4.00 -6.33 1.84
CA GLN A 410 -4.11 -6.23 0.40
C GLN A 410 -3.47 -7.43 -0.27
N LYS A 411 -4.15 -8.01 -1.26
CA LYS A 411 -3.60 -9.04 -2.15
C LYS A 411 -3.60 -8.55 -3.59
N GLY A 412 -2.70 -9.08 -4.38
CA GLY A 412 -2.64 -8.70 -5.78
C GLY A 412 -1.64 -9.50 -6.59
N ARG A 413 -1.52 -9.09 -7.85
CA ARG A 413 -0.53 -9.61 -8.79
C ARG A 413 0.44 -8.49 -9.16
N SER A 414 1.70 -8.84 -9.32
CA SER A 414 2.76 -7.91 -9.70
C SER A 414 3.42 -8.36 -10.99
N LEU A 415 3.75 -7.42 -11.86
CA LEU A 415 4.66 -7.59 -12.99
C LEU A 415 5.91 -6.77 -12.73
N ARG A 416 7.10 -7.28 -13.05
CA ARG A 416 8.35 -6.54 -12.87
C ARG A 416 9.25 -6.61 -14.09
N ASN A 417 9.69 -5.43 -14.50
CA ASN A 417 10.75 -5.22 -15.49
C ASN A 417 11.95 -4.55 -14.80
N VAL A 418 13.12 -4.63 -15.43
CA VAL A 418 14.38 -4.26 -14.82
C VAL A 418 15.33 -3.55 -15.78
N VAL A 419 16.06 -2.57 -15.25
CA VAL A 419 17.15 -1.87 -15.90
C VAL A 419 18.39 -1.99 -15.04
N ASP A 420 19.51 -2.36 -15.66
CA ASP A 420 20.83 -2.35 -15.02
C ASP A 420 21.33 -0.90 -14.89
N LEU A 421 21.85 -0.56 -13.71
CA LEU A 421 22.37 0.76 -13.39
C LEU A 421 23.88 0.81 -13.21
N ALA A 422 24.58 -0.33 -13.25
CA ALA A 422 25.99 -0.40 -12.88
C ALA A 422 26.85 0.60 -13.67
N GLY A 423 27.65 1.38 -12.93
CA GLY A 423 28.53 2.41 -13.48
C GLY A 423 27.85 3.73 -13.88
N LEU A 424 26.52 3.81 -13.86
CA LEU A 424 25.80 5.07 -14.14
C LEU A 424 25.88 6.02 -12.94
N GLY A 425 25.92 7.34 -13.20
CA GLY A 425 25.92 8.36 -12.14
C GLY A 425 24.56 8.48 -11.44
N LEU A 426 24.56 8.61 -10.11
CA LEU A 426 23.34 8.71 -9.29
C LEU A 426 22.44 9.87 -9.76
N ALA A 427 23.00 11.09 -9.81
CA ALA A 427 22.26 12.28 -10.25
C ALA A 427 21.67 12.11 -11.66
N SER A 428 22.41 11.47 -12.57
CA SER A 428 21.97 11.24 -13.94
C SER A 428 20.76 10.29 -14.02
N VAL A 429 20.79 9.18 -13.27
CA VAL A 429 19.66 8.22 -13.22
C VAL A 429 18.44 8.86 -12.56
N PHE A 430 18.64 9.63 -11.49
CA PHE A 430 17.54 10.36 -10.86
C PHE A 430 16.88 11.34 -11.84
N ALA A 431 17.68 12.13 -12.57
CA ALA A 431 17.17 13.09 -13.54
C ALA A 431 16.52 12.43 -14.77
N SER A 432 17.09 11.35 -15.30
CA SER A 432 16.73 10.81 -16.63
C SER A 432 15.84 9.56 -16.61
N LYS A 433 15.67 8.89 -15.47
CA LYS A 433 14.87 7.65 -15.36
C LYS A 433 13.83 7.72 -14.25
N ILE A 434 14.20 8.29 -13.11
CA ILE A 434 13.35 8.30 -11.92
C ILE A 434 12.39 9.50 -11.94
N ARG A 435 12.89 10.73 -11.97
CA ARG A 435 12.08 11.95 -11.84
C ARG A 435 11.17 12.24 -13.02
N ILE A 436 11.42 11.61 -14.16
CA ILE A 436 10.56 11.69 -15.35
C ILE A 436 9.43 10.66 -15.33
N TYR A 437 9.47 9.67 -14.43
CA TYR A 437 8.41 8.68 -14.34
C TYR A 437 7.20 9.29 -13.63
N PRO A 438 5.98 9.18 -14.19
CA PRO A 438 4.79 9.77 -13.60
C PRO A 438 4.37 9.04 -12.32
N GLY A 439 3.67 9.76 -11.45
CA GLY A 439 3.15 9.24 -10.18
C GLY A 439 4.17 9.26 -9.05
N GLY A 440 4.04 8.30 -8.14
CA GLY A 440 4.82 8.23 -6.91
C GLY A 440 4.51 6.97 -6.10
N ALA A 441 5.16 6.88 -4.94
CA ALA A 441 4.94 5.81 -3.98
C ALA A 441 4.85 6.41 -2.57
N ASP A 442 3.89 5.92 -1.78
CA ASP A 442 3.79 6.22 -0.34
C ASP A 442 3.79 7.74 0.00
N GLY A 443 3.12 8.53 -0.84
CA GLY A 443 3.03 9.99 -0.69
C GLY A 443 4.25 10.77 -1.20
N VAL A 444 5.23 10.10 -1.81
CA VAL A 444 6.39 10.71 -2.46
C VAL A 444 6.24 10.63 -3.98
N ASN A 445 6.07 11.77 -4.64
CA ASN A 445 6.06 11.84 -6.10
C ASN A 445 7.47 11.53 -6.64
N TYR A 446 7.57 10.82 -7.76
CA TYR A 446 8.88 10.47 -8.32
C TYR A 446 9.68 11.68 -8.78
N LYS A 447 9.01 12.74 -9.25
CA LYS A 447 9.65 14.04 -9.54
C LYS A 447 10.38 14.65 -8.33
N ASP A 448 9.95 14.29 -7.12
CA ASP A 448 10.48 14.77 -5.84
C ASP A 448 11.28 13.67 -5.10
N TRP A 449 11.56 12.52 -5.74
CA TRP A 449 12.29 11.40 -5.11
C TRP A 449 13.76 11.78 -4.91
N GLY A 450 14.26 11.63 -3.68
CA GLY A 450 15.63 11.93 -3.28
C GLY A 450 15.82 13.37 -2.75
N PRO A 451 17.04 13.93 -2.83
CA PRO A 451 17.33 15.30 -2.40
C PRO A 451 16.79 16.33 -3.41
N ALA A 452 16.23 17.46 -2.98
CA ALA A 452 15.72 18.48 -3.91
C ALA A 452 16.76 18.88 -4.97
N ASN A 453 18.00 19.13 -4.54
CA ASN A 453 19.16 19.31 -5.41
C ASN A 453 19.87 17.96 -5.66
N LEU A 454 19.96 17.54 -6.93
CA LEU A 454 20.65 16.29 -7.30
C LEU A 454 22.18 16.39 -7.23
N ASP A 455 22.75 17.59 -7.21
CA ASP A 455 24.19 17.79 -7.06
C ASP A 455 24.71 17.31 -5.70
N THR A 456 23.82 17.11 -4.72
CA THR A 456 24.14 16.48 -3.43
C THR A 456 24.74 15.08 -3.61
N PHE A 457 24.39 14.35 -4.67
CA PHE A 457 25.00 13.06 -4.97
C PHE A 457 26.45 13.15 -5.46
N GLY A 458 26.94 14.35 -5.81
CA GLY A 458 28.27 14.56 -6.36
C GLY A 458 28.55 13.68 -7.57
N SER A 459 29.75 13.09 -7.62
CA SER A 459 30.18 12.17 -8.69
C SER A 459 29.88 10.70 -8.39
N ALA A 460 29.01 10.40 -7.42
CA ALA A 460 28.72 9.02 -7.04
C ALA A 460 28.07 8.23 -8.19
N THR A 461 28.46 6.96 -8.31
CA THR A 461 27.96 6.04 -9.33
C THR A 461 27.37 4.78 -8.70
N PHE A 462 26.44 4.16 -9.40
CA PHE A 462 25.86 2.88 -8.98
C PHE A 462 26.89 1.74 -9.07
N PRO A 463 26.98 0.86 -8.06
CA PRO A 463 27.89 -0.27 -8.06
C PRO A 463 27.42 -1.41 -9.00
N ALA A 464 28.26 -2.43 -9.16
CA ALA A 464 27.87 -3.66 -9.85
C ALA A 464 26.64 -4.31 -9.18
N GLY A 465 25.73 -4.84 -9.99
CA GLY A 465 24.49 -5.44 -9.51
C GLY A 465 23.38 -4.45 -9.17
N ALA A 466 23.63 -3.13 -9.21
CA ALA A 466 22.61 -2.11 -9.03
C ALA A 466 21.54 -2.14 -10.13
N LYS A 467 20.27 -2.15 -9.74
CA LYS A 467 19.12 -2.28 -10.63
C LYS A 467 18.01 -1.30 -10.27
N LEU A 468 17.35 -0.77 -11.29
CA LEU A 468 16.06 -0.09 -11.19
C LEU A 468 14.96 -1.03 -11.66
N HIS A 469 14.01 -1.33 -10.79
CA HIS A 469 12.82 -2.10 -11.11
C HIS A 469 11.65 -1.18 -11.42
N TYR A 470 10.93 -1.53 -12.49
CA TYR A 470 9.62 -1.00 -12.81
C TYR A 470 8.61 -2.08 -12.46
N GLN A 471 7.74 -1.81 -11.50
CA GLN A 471 6.80 -2.78 -10.95
C GLN A 471 5.37 -2.28 -11.03
N SER A 472 4.52 -3.00 -11.74
CA SER A 472 3.08 -2.77 -11.73
C SER A 472 2.42 -3.74 -10.77
N ASN A 473 1.58 -3.24 -9.87
CA ASN A 473 0.80 -4.05 -8.94
C ASN A 473 -0.68 -3.88 -9.22
N THR A 474 -1.37 -4.93 -9.66
CA THR A 474 -2.82 -4.97 -9.80
C THR A 474 -3.42 -5.55 -8.53
N ILE A 475 -4.22 -4.75 -7.84
CA ILE A 475 -4.86 -5.13 -6.58
C ILE A 475 -6.05 -6.05 -6.89
N THR A 476 -6.11 -7.22 -6.27
CA THR A 476 -7.19 -8.19 -6.50
C THR A 476 -8.11 -8.35 -5.30
N ASP A 477 -7.63 -8.04 -4.09
CA ASP A 477 -8.40 -8.12 -2.86
C ASP A 477 -7.88 -7.12 -1.81
N THR A 478 -8.76 -6.64 -0.94
CA THR A 478 -8.44 -5.66 0.12
C THR A 478 -9.32 -5.88 1.34
N ALA A 479 -8.72 -5.86 2.53
CA ALA A 479 -9.45 -5.97 3.78
C ALA A 479 -10.18 -4.68 4.16
N ILE A 480 -11.21 -4.84 4.98
CA ILE A 480 -11.73 -3.75 5.81
C ILE A 480 -10.71 -3.45 6.91
N ALA A 481 -10.40 -2.17 7.10
CA ALA A 481 -9.48 -1.66 8.11
C ALA A 481 -10.05 -0.44 8.84
N TYR A 482 -9.49 -0.09 9.99
CA TYR A 482 -9.80 1.15 10.70
C TYR A 482 -8.60 1.70 11.48
N ASP A 483 -8.59 3.03 11.62
CA ASP A 483 -7.62 3.77 12.41
C ASP A 483 -7.98 3.68 13.90
N VAL A 484 -7.02 3.35 14.74
CA VAL A 484 -7.19 3.13 16.19
C VAL A 484 -7.01 4.40 17.02
N GLN A 485 -6.64 5.53 16.40
CA GLN A 485 -6.48 6.80 17.08
C GLN A 485 -7.81 7.36 17.59
N ALA A 486 -7.77 8.07 18.73
CA ALA A 486 -8.96 8.68 19.32
C ALA A 486 -9.70 9.64 18.36
N SER A 487 -8.98 10.30 17.45
CA SER A 487 -9.54 11.17 16.40
C SER A 487 -10.38 10.43 15.35
N ALA A 488 -10.21 9.11 15.22
CA ALA A 488 -10.97 8.25 14.31
C ALA A 488 -12.23 7.67 14.94
N VAL A 489 -12.51 7.96 16.21
CA VAL A 489 -13.77 7.58 16.85
C VAL A 489 -14.91 8.45 16.30
N VAL A 490 -16.00 7.81 15.90
CA VAL A 490 -17.17 8.51 15.38
C VAL A 490 -17.87 9.22 16.52
N THR A 491 -18.17 10.50 16.29
CA THR A 491 -18.99 11.31 17.18
C THR A 491 -20.31 11.70 16.51
N GLY A 492 -21.35 11.88 17.32
CA GLY A 492 -22.69 12.21 16.89
C GLY A 492 -23.34 13.19 17.86
N PHE A 493 -24.37 13.89 17.38
CA PHE A 493 -25.15 14.80 18.20
C PHE A 493 -26.44 14.13 18.64
N SER A 494 -27.03 14.58 19.76
CA SER A 494 -28.27 14.00 20.27
C SER A 494 -29.41 14.07 19.24
N ALA A 495 -30.43 13.23 19.41
CA ALA A 495 -31.57 13.16 18.50
C ALA A 495 -32.27 14.52 18.31
N GLU A 496 -32.34 15.34 19.35
CA GLU A 496 -32.95 16.68 19.30
C GLU A 496 -32.13 17.65 18.42
N ILE A 497 -30.80 17.55 18.46
CA ILE A 497 -29.91 18.36 17.61
C ILE A 497 -29.95 17.84 16.16
N ALA A 498 -29.89 16.51 15.99
CA ALA A 498 -29.91 15.85 14.70
C ALA A 498 -31.24 16.01 13.95
N ALA A 499 -32.33 16.30 14.67
CA ALA A 499 -33.64 16.61 14.07
C ALA A 499 -33.61 17.86 13.18
N GLY A 500 -32.62 18.76 13.36
CA GLY A 500 -32.48 19.97 12.57
C GLY A 500 -33.66 20.93 12.72
N GLY A 501 -33.89 21.76 11.71
CA GLY A 501 -35.01 22.69 11.65
C GLY A 501 -34.62 24.10 11.18
N ASP A 502 -35.62 24.95 10.97
CA ASP A 502 -35.42 26.32 10.48
C ASP A 502 -35.46 27.34 11.62
N THR A 503 -34.28 27.82 12.02
CA THR A 503 -34.13 28.78 13.11
C THR A 503 -34.59 30.18 12.73
N ARG A 504 -34.87 30.42 11.44
CA ARG A 504 -35.41 31.70 10.95
C ARG A 504 -36.91 31.80 11.27
N THR A 505 -37.60 30.67 11.39
CA THR A 505 -39.04 30.59 11.64
C THR A 505 -39.39 30.01 13.01
N THR A 506 -38.48 29.29 13.65
CA THR A 506 -38.73 28.60 14.91
C THR A 506 -37.63 28.90 15.93
N THR A 507 -38.02 29.51 17.05
CA THR A 507 -37.11 29.83 18.16
C THR A 507 -36.90 28.60 19.06
N GLY A 508 -35.73 28.53 19.72
CA GLY A 508 -35.44 27.49 20.72
C GLY A 508 -35.13 26.08 20.17
N LEU A 509 -34.87 25.94 18.86
CA LEU A 509 -34.42 24.67 18.29
C LEU A 509 -33.08 24.24 18.90
N ALA A 510 -32.96 22.97 19.30
CA ALA A 510 -31.74 22.43 19.92
C ALA A 510 -30.51 22.56 18.99
N CYS A 511 -30.72 22.42 17.68
CA CYS A 511 -29.66 22.57 16.68
C CYS A 511 -29.09 24.00 16.58
N ALA A 512 -29.80 25.00 17.12
CA ALA A 512 -29.40 26.41 17.14
C ALA A 512 -28.54 26.78 18.36
N ALA A 513 -28.45 25.90 19.37
CA ALA A 513 -27.67 26.11 20.58
C ALA A 513 -26.19 25.72 20.39
N THR A 514 -25.36 25.95 21.42
CA THR A 514 -24.02 25.37 21.48
C THR A 514 -24.14 23.85 21.50
N THR A 515 -23.64 23.20 20.45
CA THR A 515 -23.78 21.76 20.27
C THR A 515 -22.50 21.06 20.73
N THR A 516 -22.66 19.96 21.47
CA THR A 516 -21.55 19.07 21.85
C THR A 516 -21.82 17.70 21.26
N ALA A 517 -20.87 17.18 20.50
CA ALA A 517 -20.96 15.82 19.99
C ALA A 517 -20.46 14.83 21.05
N ALA A 518 -21.13 13.69 21.17
CA ALA A 518 -20.74 12.59 22.03
C ALA A 518 -20.16 11.43 21.19
N THR A 519 -19.40 10.56 21.84
CA THR A 519 -18.91 9.32 21.21
C THR A 519 -20.09 8.42 20.85
N VAL A 520 -20.11 7.93 19.61
CA VAL A 520 -21.08 6.94 19.16
C VAL A 520 -20.55 5.56 19.53
N THR A 521 -21.38 4.75 20.20
CA THR A 521 -20.97 3.45 20.74
C THR A 521 -21.52 2.25 19.96
N THR A 522 -22.64 2.44 19.24
CA THR A 522 -23.27 1.40 18.41
C THR A 522 -23.55 1.88 16.98
N LEU A 523 -23.64 0.95 16.02
CA LEU A 523 -24.05 1.26 14.64
C LEU A 523 -25.52 1.72 14.57
N GLU A 524 -26.37 1.29 15.50
CA GLU A 524 -27.74 1.76 15.62
C GLU A 524 -27.78 3.24 16.02
N ASP A 525 -26.96 3.66 16.99
CA ASP A 525 -26.81 5.07 17.36
C ASP A 525 -26.27 5.89 16.18
N LEU A 526 -25.33 5.34 15.41
CA LEU A 526 -24.85 6.01 14.20
C LEU A 526 -25.99 6.30 13.23
N VAL A 527 -26.87 5.33 12.99
CA VAL A 527 -28.04 5.51 12.11
C VAL A 527 -29.00 6.56 12.68
N ALA A 528 -29.32 6.47 13.97
CA ALA A 528 -30.29 7.35 14.63
C ALA A 528 -29.83 8.81 14.66
N HIS A 529 -28.54 9.06 14.86
CA HIS A 529 -27.97 10.42 14.96
C HIS A 529 -27.77 11.10 13.59
N ASN A 530 -28.02 10.41 12.47
CA ASN A 530 -27.69 10.93 11.13
C ASN A 530 -28.87 10.89 10.12
N PRO A 531 -30.01 11.57 10.41
CA PRO A 531 -31.21 11.54 9.58
C PRO A 531 -31.18 12.47 8.34
N GLY A 532 -30.12 13.26 8.13
CA GLY A 532 -29.99 14.15 6.97
C GLY A 532 -30.81 15.43 7.01
N LYS A 533 -31.05 15.98 8.20
CA LYS A 533 -31.87 17.19 8.40
C LYS A 533 -30.99 18.38 8.80
N PRO A 534 -30.86 19.43 7.97
CA PRO A 534 -30.01 20.55 8.31
C PRO A 534 -30.59 21.41 9.43
N CYS A 535 -29.71 22.10 10.16
CA CYS A 535 -30.10 23.28 10.92
C CYS A 535 -29.93 24.52 10.04
N ILE A 536 -31.03 25.23 9.80
CA ILE A 536 -31.12 26.31 8.81
C ILE A 536 -31.06 27.64 9.52
N PHE A 537 -30.02 28.43 9.23
CA PHE A 537 -29.81 29.76 9.80
C PHE A 537 -30.07 30.85 8.77
N ALA A 538 -30.29 32.07 9.27
CA ALA A 538 -30.23 33.26 8.43
C ALA A 538 -28.83 33.42 7.81
N LYS A 539 -28.79 34.12 6.67
CA LYS A 539 -27.54 34.50 6.00
C LYS A 539 -26.59 35.19 6.99
N ALA A 540 -25.32 34.80 6.96
CA ALA A 540 -24.27 35.36 7.81
C ALA A 540 -23.17 35.99 6.96
N THR A 541 -22.53 37.03 7.49
CA THR A 541 -21.40 37.73 6.84
C THR A 541 -20.08 37.42 7.55
N SER A 542 -19.00 37.32 6.79
CA SER A 542 -17.63 37.23 7.31
C SER A 542 -16.70 38.04 6.41
N GLY A 543 -16.15 39.13 6.93
CA GLY A 543 -15.44 40.11 6.11
C GLY A 543 -16.37 40.72 5.04
N SER A 544 -15.89 40.78 3.80
CA SER A 544 -16.66 41.25 2.64
C SER A 544 -17.57 40.17 2.03
N ASP A 545 -17.46 38.92 2.46
CA ASP A 545 -18.19 37.79 1.91
C ASP A 545 -19.34 37.34 2.82
N SER A 546 -20.21 36.48 2.29
CA SER A 546 -21.35 35.95 3.03
C SER A 546 -21.55 34.45 2.80
N SER A 547 -22.27 33.81 3.72
CA SER A 547 -22.81 32.48 3.48
C SER A 547 -23.84 32.50 2.36
N LEU A 548 -24.21 31.31 1.86
CA LEU A 548 -25.45 31.15 1.10
C LEU A 548 -26.68 31.50 1.96
N ASP A 549 -27.81 31.70 1.28
CA ASP A 549 -29.13 31.88 1.88
C ASP A 549 -30.09 30.82 1.29
N PRO A 550 -30.55 29.85 2.10
CA PRO A 550 -30.28 29.70 3.52
C PRO A 550 -28.84 29.33 3.88
N ASN A 551 -28.42 29.63 5.11
CA ASN A 551 -27.14 29.19 5.67
C ASN A 551 -27.32 27.87 6.44
N GLU A 552 -27.08 26.74 5.80
CA GLU A 552 -27.44 25.43 6.35
C GLU A 552 -26.25 24.71 7.01
N SER A 553 -26.46 24.17 8.21
CA SER A 553 -25.53 23.27 8.91
C SER A 553 -25.97 21.83 8.73
N TRP A 554 -25.10 21.00 8.16
CA TRP A 554 -25.41 19.58 7.89
C TRP A 554 -24.54 18.61 8.70
N GLY A 555 -23.47 19.11 9.33
CA GLY A 555 -22.57 18.28 10.13
C GLY A 555 -23.23 17.63 11.36
N THR A 556 -24.38 18.15 11.80
CA THR A 556 -25.09 17.70 13.00
C THR A 556 -26.01 16.50 12.79
N SER A 557 -26.28 16.13 11.54
CA SER A 557 -27.29 15.12 11.20
C SER A 557 -26.85 14.25 10.00
N THR A 558 -25.57 14.26 9.66
CA THR A 558 -25.00 13.41 8.61
C THR A 558 -23.67 12.84 9.08
N ALA A 559 -23.31 11.64 8.63
CA ALA A 559 -22.01 11.04 8.95
C ALA A 559 -20.97 11.37 7.86
N SER A 560 -19.70 11.42 8.25
CA SER A 560 -18.60 11.72 7.32
C SER A 560 -18.24 10.50 6.46
N LEU A 561 -18.17 10.68 5.14
CA LEU A 561 -17.61 9.69 4.23
C LEU A 561 -16.16 10.02 3.85
N GLY A 562 -15.86 11.30 3.64
CA GLY A 562 -14.52 11.76 3.29
C GLY A 562 -14.50 13.26 2.98
N VAL A 563 -13.31 13.75 2.66
CA VAL A 563 -13.07 15.13 2.22
C VAL A 563 -12.26 15.08 0.93
N LEU A 564 -12.73 15.76 -0.11
CA LEU A 564 -11.99 15.97 -1.34
C LEU A 564 -11.38 17.37 -1.31
N THR A 565 -10.07 17.45 -1.05
CA THR A 565 -9.35 18.71 -0.94
C THR A 565 -9.36 19.46 -2.27
N GLY A 566 -9.73 20.75 -2.24
CA GLY A 566 -9.74 21.59 -3.45
C GLY A 566 -10.84 21.28 -4.48
N ALA A 567 -11.75 20.35 -4.20
CA ALA A 567 -12.77 19.90 -5.15
C ALA A 567 -14.06 20.74 -5.17
N ALA A 568 -14.22 21.71 -4.26
CA ALA A 568 -15.41 22.55 -4.20
C ALA A 568 -15.27 23.81 -5.06
N THR A 569 -16.20 24.01 -5.99
CA THR A 569 -16.41 25.30 -6.64
C THR A 569 -17.13 26.24 -5.68
N ARG A 570 -16.44 27.27 -5.19
CA ARG A 570 -17.05 28.26 -4.29
C ARG A 570 -18.05 29.15 -5.03
N PRO A 571 -19.26 29.34 -4.50
CA PRO A 571 -20.16 30.36 -5.01
C PRO A 571 -19.51 31.76 -4.94
N THR A 572 -19.81 32.62 -5.91
CA THR A 572 -19.27 33.99 -5.96
C THR A 572 -19.61 34.78 -4.69
N GLY A 573 -18.64 35.52 -4.13
CA GLY A 573 -18.84 36.36 -2.94
C GLY A 573 -18.94 35.59 -1.62
N THR A 574 -18.42 34.36 -1.58
CA THR A 574 -18.44 33.48 -0.40
C THR A 574 -17.05 33.04 0.06
N GLY A 575 -15.98 33.64 -0.48
CA GLY A 575 -14.60 33.14 -0.37
C GLY A 575 -14.03 33.13 1.05
N SER A 576 -14.45 34.06 1.91
CA SER A 576 -14.08 34.13 3.32
C SER A 576 -14.95 33.22 4.20
N TRP A 577 -16.08 32.71 3.65
CA TRP A 577 -17.01 31.85 4.38
C TRP A 577 -16.78 30.36 4.10
N TYR A 578 -16.54 29.98 2.85
CA TYR A 578 -16.24 28.61 2.44
C TYR A 578 -14.79 28.49 1.94
N ASN A 579 -14.12 27.39 2.31
CA ASN A 579 -12.86 27.01 1.68
C ASN A 579 -13.15 26.20 0.40
N THR A 580 -12.11 25.66 -0.23
CA THR A 580 -12.23 24.89 -1.49
C THR A 580 -12.41 23.39 -1.28
N ASP A 581 -12.58 22.91 -0.04
CA ASP A 581 -12.75 21.48 0.21
C ASP A 581 -14.21 21.06 0.06
N LEU A 582 -14.43 19.91 -0.58
CA LEU A 582 -15.75 19.32 -0.69
C LEU A 582 -15.92 18.18 0.32
N ARG A 583 -16.99 18.22 1.11
CA ARG A 583 -17.28 17.20 2.12
C ARG A 583 -18.30 16.19 1.61
N LEU A 584 -17.94 14.93 1.66
CA LEU A 584 -18.80 13.81 1.28
C LEU A 584 -19.50 13.27 2.53
N ARG A 585 -20.83 13.16 2.49
CA ARG A 585 -21.66 12.81 3.64
C ARG A 585 -22.69 11.75 3.31
N VAL A 586 -23.15 11.03 4.34
CA VAL A 586 -24.27 10.09 4.28
C VAL A 586 -25.32 10.43 5.34
N ALA A 587 -26.59 10.28 4.97
CA ALA A 587 -27.72 10.24 5.89
C ALA A 587 -28.42 8.89 5.80
N PHE A 588 -29.11 8.51 6.87
CA PHE A 588 -29.83 7.25 6.97
C PHE A 588 -31.32 7.53 7.18
N ALA A 589 -32.17 6.75 6.52
CA ALA A 589 -33.62 6.89 6.68
C ALA A 589 -34.10 6.53 8.11
N GLY A 590 -33.37 5.65 8.81
CA GLY A 590 -33.69 5.20 10.16
C GLY A 590 -34.77 4.12 10.22
N GLY A 591 -35.11 3.70 11.45
CA GLY A 591 -36.04 2.59 11.70
C GLY A 591 -35.55 1.27 11.07
N ASP A 592 -36.48 0.50 10.50
CA ASP A 592 -36.15 -0.77 9.82
C ASP A 592 -35.56 -0.56 8.41
N SER A 593 -35.57 0.67 7.90
CA SER A 593 -35.06 0.98 6.57
C SER A 593 -33.54 0.89 6.52
N LYS A 594 -33.04 0.25 5.46
CA LYS A 594 -31.60 0.23 5.12
C LYS A 594 -31.21 1.31 4.13
N ALA A 595 -32.12 2.20 3.76
CA ALA A 595 -31.88 3.24 2.77
C ALA A 595 -30.93 4.33 3.27
N THR A 596 -30.05 4.78 2.37
CA THR A 596 -29.09 5.86 2.59
C THR A 596 -29.25 6.94 1.52
N THR A 597 -28.95 8.19 1.89
CA THR A 597 -28.82 9.31 0.94
C THR A 597 -27.41 9.88 1.04
N TYR A 598 -26.79 10.09 -0.11
CA TYR A 598 -25.43 10.56 -0.27
C TYR A 598 -25.41 12.03 -0.64
N TYR A 599 -24.47 12.80 -0.07
CA TYR A 599 -24.40 14.24 -0.29
C TYR A 599 -22.97 14.73 -0.53
N SER A 600 -22.86 15.81 -1.30
CA SER A 600 -21.68 16.69 -1.35
C SER A 600 -22.01 18.02 -0.66
N CYS A 601 -21.10 18.51 0.18
CA CYS A 601 -21.32 19.69 1.00
C CYS A 601 -20.17 20.68 0.87
N LEU A 602 -20.48 21.97 0.89
CA LEU A 602 -19.48 23.02 1.04
C LEU A 602 -18.84 22.94 2.42
N THR A 603 -17.60 23.40 2.54
CA THR A 603 -16.84 23.37 3.80
C THR A 603 -16.65 24.78 4.35
N ARG A 604 -17.07 25.01 5.59
CA ARG A 604 -16.92 26.31 6.26
C ARG A 604 -15.43 26.60 6.56
N ALA A 605 -14.92 27.74 6.13
CA ALA A 605 -13.50 28.09 6.29
C ALA A 605 -13.03 28.12 7.76
N ALA A 606 -13.87 28.62 8.67
CA ALA A 606 -13.48 28.85 10.07
C ALA A 606 -13.30 27.58 10.91
N ASN A 607 -14.00 26.48 10.58
CA ASN A 607 -14.03 25.28 11.43
C ASN A 607 -14.23 23.97 10.65
N ALA A 608 -14.16 24.05 9.32
CA ALA A 608 -14.39 22.94 8.41
C ALA A 608 -15.73 22.20 8.60
N SER A 609 -16.79 22.84 9.11
CA SER A 609 -18.11 22.19 9.17
C SER A 609 -18.73 21.98 7.79
N ALA A 610 -19.50 20.89 7.61
CA ALA A 610 -20.25 20.62 6.38
C ALA A 610 -21.47 21.54 6.29
N ARG A 611 -21.61 22.26 5.17
CA ARG A 611 -22.64 23.27 4.92
C ARG A 611 -23.33 23.04 3.58
N ASN A 612 -24.57 23.51 3.47
CA ASN A 612 -25.31 23.62 2.20
C ASN A 612 -25.13 22.40 1.28
N CYS A 613 -25.54 21.23 1.76
CA CYS A 613 -25.32 19.99 1.04
C CYS A 613 -26.28 19.81 -0.13
N SER A 614 -25.79 19.22 -1.22
CA SER A 614 -26.57 18.79 -2.37
C SER A 614 -26.61 17.26 -2.45
N PRO A 615 -27.78 16.64 -2.72
CA PRO A 615 -27.88 15.20 -2.87
C PRO A 615 -27.12 14.73 -4.11
N LEU A 616 -26.40 13.63 -3.98
CA LEU A 616 -25.64 12.97 -5.04
C LEU A 616 -26.29 11.68 -5.53
N GLY A 617 -27.05 11.01 -4.67
CA GLY A 617 -27.67 9.73 -4.97
C GLY A 617 -28.19 9.04 -3.71
N THR A 618 -28.72 7.84 -3.89
CA THR A 618 -29.21 7.00 -2.81
C THR A 618 -28.55 5.62 -2.85
N GLY A 619 -28.60 4.91 -1.74
CA GLY A 619 -28.08 3.56 -1.65
C GLY A 619 -28.67 2.81 -0.47
N SER A 620 -27.92 1.82 0.02
CA SER A 620 -28.26 1.13 1.25
C SER A 620 -27.03 0.85 2.09
N TYR A 621 -27.25 0.39 3.32
CA TYR A 621 -26.20 -0.16 4.17
C TYR A 621 -26.48 -1.61 4.58
N SER A 622 -25.43 -2.35 4.86
CA SER A 622 -25.50 -3.68 5.46
C SER A 622 -24.55 -3.78 6.65
N ILE A 623 -24.93 -4.56 7.66
CA ILE A 623 -24.09 -4.81 8.85
C ILE A 623 -23.71 -6.29 8.86
N LYS A 624 -22.42 -6.58 9.00
CA LYS A 624 -21.90 -7.95 9.13
C LYS A 624 -21.04 -8.06 10.39
N THR A 625 -21.11 -9.20 11.06
CA THR A 625 -20.23 -9.51 12.18
C THR A 625 -18.92 -10.11 11.63
N LEU A 626 -17.78 -9.54 12.03
CA LEU A 626 -16.43 -9.99 11.68
C LEU A 626 -15.65 -10.17 12.99
N GLY A 627 -15.51 -11.41 13.46
CA GLY A 627 -14.91 -11.71 14.76
C GLY A 627 -15.70 -11.06 15.91
N ASP A 628 -15.04 -10.23 16.70
CA ASP A 628 -15.60 -9.46 17.81
C ASP A 628 -16.16 -8.07 17.40
N ALA A 629 -16.18 -7.75 16.10
CA ALA A 629 -16.65 -6.47 15.58
C ALA A 629 -17.94 -6.61 14.76
N ARG A 630 -18.73 -5.54 14.70
CA ARG A 630 -19.80 -5.36 13.72
C ARG A 630 -19.37 -4.28 12.72
N VAL A 631 -19.48 -4.56 11.43
CA VAL A 631 -19.05 -3.64 10.37
C VAL A 631 -20.21 -3.26 9.48
N MET A 632 -20.45 -1.96 9.34
CA MET A 632 -21.36 -1.39 8.37
C MET A 632 -20.64 -1.06 7.07
N THR A 633 -21.17 -1.60 5.96
CA THR A 633 -20.74 -1.27 4.59
C THR A 633 -21.87 -0.56 3.85
N LEU A 634 -21.49 0.29 2.90
CA LEU A 634 -22.41 1.11 2.10
C LEU A 634 -22.44 0.60 0.66
N SER A 635 -23.60 0.70 0.00
CA SER A 635 -23.81 0.31 -1.40
C SER A 635 -24.36 1.49 -2.21
N GLY A 636 -24.24 1.45 -3.54
CA GLY A 636 -24.73 2.52 -4.41
C GLY A 636 -23.96 3.85 -4.26
N LEU A 637 -22.67 3.79 -3.92
CA LEU A 637 -21.84 4.98 -3.73
C LEU A 637 -21.67 5.75 -5.07
N PRO A 638 -22.04 7.05 -5.14
CA PRO A 638 -21.87 7.86 -6.34
C PRO A 638 -20.42 7.96 -6.79
N ALA A 639 -20.18 8.17 -8.09
CA ALA A 639 -18.83 8.22 -8.67
C ALA A 639 -17.94 9.27 -7.99
N LEU A 640 -18.48 10.45 -7.65
CA LEU A 640 -17.74 11.49 -6.93
C LEU A 640 -17.16 10.99 -5.60
N MET A 641 -17.80 10.04 -4.92
CA MET A 641 -17.31 9.49 -3.66
C MET A 641 -16.12 8.55 -3.84
N GLN A 642 -16.01 7.91 -5.01
CA GLN A 642 -14.86 7.06 -5.34
C GLN A 642 -13.56 7.87 -5.49
N GLN A 643 -13.65 9.19 -5.74
CA GLN A 643 -12.48 10.08 -5.78
C GLN A 643 -11.74 10.18 -4.44
N ALA A 644 -12.36 9.76 -3.33
CA ALA A 644 -11.68 9.70 -2.04
C ALA A 644 -10.57 8.63 -2.00
N GLY A 645 -10.53 7.69 -2.96
CA GLY A 645 -9.53 6.63 -3.04
C GLY A 645 -9.76 5.48 -2.05
N TYR A 646 -10.90 5.47 -1.35
CA TYR A 646 -11.34 4.40 -0.45
C TYR A 646 -12.87 4.42 -0.32
N SER A 647 -13.45 3.27 0.02
CA SER A 647 -14.84 3.17 0.50
C SER A 647 -14.88 3.32 2.01
N ARG A 648 -15.65 4.28 2.52
CA ARG A 648 -15.88 4.45 3.95
C ARG A 648 -16.67 3.26 4.50
N VAL A 649 -16.24 2.72 5.62
CA VAL A 649 -17.01 1.78 6.45
C VAL A 649 -17.06 2.27 7.89
N PHE A 650 -17.99 1.73 8.69
CA PHE A 650 -18.07 2.01 10.12
C PHE A 650 -17.90 0.72 10.90
N VAL A 651 -16.99 0.72 11.88
CA VAL A 651 -16.62 -0.48 12.64
C VAL A 651 -17.02 -0.27 14.10
N GLU A 652 -18.00 -1.02 14.60
CA GLU A 652 -18.35 -1.07 16.02
C GLU A 652 -17.52 -2.16 16.69
N ARG A 653 -16.64 -1.75 17.61
CA ARG A 653 -15.74 -2.64 18.36
C ARG A 653 -15.22 -1.96 19.62
N GLY A 654 -15.17 -2.69 20.74
CA GLY A 654 -14.63 -2.19 22.01
C GLY A 654 -15.44 -1.02 22.61
N GLY A 655 -16.77 -1.03 22.44
CA GLY A 655 -17.67 0.01 22.95
C GLY A 655 -17.61 1.35 22.19
N LYS A 656 -17.06 1.35 20.98
CA LYS A 656 -16.91 2.54 20.12
C LYS A 656 -17.27 2.20 18.68
N VAL A 657 -17.72 3.20 17.93
CA VAL A 657 -17.78 3.14 16.47
C VAL A 657 -16.60 3.91 15.88
N TRP A 658 -15.88 3.27 14.96
CA TRP A 658 -14.68 3.80 14.31
C TRP A 658 -14.96 4.16 12.85
N TYR A 659 -14.34 5.24 12.40
CA TYR A 659 -14.20 5.58 11.00
C TYR A 659 -13.24 4.59 10.33
N GLY A 660 -13.78 3.57 9.67
CA GLY A 660 -13.00 2.59 8.91
C GLY A 660 -12.88 2.93 7.43
N TYR A 661 -12.15 2.10 6.69
CA TYR A 661 -11.98 2.19 5.24
C TYR A 661 -11.80 0.81 4.61
N GLN A 662 -12.08 0.73 3.32
CA GLN A 662 -11.67 -0.36 2.45
C GLN A 662 -11.13 0.24 1.16
N ASN A 663 -9.92 -0.14 0.76
CA ASN A 663 -9.30 0.38 -0.46
C ASN A 663 -9.97 -0.23 -1.70
N PRO A 664 -9.96 0.47 -2.85
CA PRO A 664 -10.50 -0.09 -4.08
C PRO A 664 -9.63 -1.26 -4.59
N VAL A 665 -10.30 -2.27 -5.10
CA VAL A 665 -9.71 -3.39 -5.86
C VAL A 665 -9.60 -3.01 -7.34
N GLY A 666 -8.86 -3.76 -8.15
CA GLY A 666 -8.80 -3.60 -9.62
C GLY A 666 -7.88 -2.49 -10.12
N GLY A 667 -7.55 -1.51 -9.27
CA GLY A 667 -6.54 -0.49 -9.57
C GLY A 667 -5.15 -1.10 -9.80
N THR A 668 -4.37 -0.48 -10.69
CA THR A 668 -2.96 -0.83 -10.93
C THR A 668 -2.06 0.30 -10.47
N ASN A 669 -1.14 -0.01 -9.57
CA ASN A 669 -0.12 0.93 -9.07
C ASN A 669 1.20 0.68 -9.78
N ASN A 670 1.73 1.70 -10.46
CA ASN A 670 3.03 1.64 -11.11
C ASN A 670 4.11 2.20 -10.18
N LEU A 671 5.09 1.36 -9.85
CA LEU A 671 6.08 1.61 -8.82
C LEU A 671 7.49 1.50 -9.37
N LEU A 672 8.35 2.43 -8.96
CA LEU A 672 9.79 2.30 -9.15
C LEU A 672 10.44 1.77 -7.87
N ARG A 673 11.45 0.91 -8.01
CA ARG A 673 12.19 0.37 -6.86
C ARG A 673 13.66 0.19 -7.18
N LEU A 674 14.54 0.70 -6.31
CA LEU A 674 15.97 0.40 -6.38
C LEU A 674 16.23 -0.89 -5.59
N ASN A 675 16.99 -1.85 -6.13
CA ASN A 675 17.41 -3.02 -5.35
C ASN A 675 18.39 -2.65 -4.23
N LEU A 676 18.81 -3.62 -3.41
CA LEU A 676 19.62 -3.37 -2.22
C LEU A 676 20.93 -2.64 -2.54
N GLU A 677 21.63 -3.07 -3.58
CA GLU A 677 22.89 -2.50 -4.03
C GLU A 677 22.70 -1.04 -4.47
N ALA A 678 21.66 -0.78 -5.28
CA ALA A 678 21.35 0.56 -5.74
C ALA A 678 20.85 1.47 -4.60
N ALA A 679 20.04 0.93 -3.69
CA ALA A 679 19.52 1.63 -2.54
C ALA A 679 20.64 2.08 -1.61
N ASN A 680 21.53 1.17 -1.21
CA ASN A 680 22.64 1.48 -0.32
C ASN A 680 23.65 2.45 -0.95
N ALA A 681 23.83 2.41 -2.28
CA ALA A 681 24.62 3.43 -2.98
C ALA A 681 23.99 4.83 -2.88
N VAL A 682 22.66 4.93 -3.05
CA VAL A 682 21.93 6.19 -2.91
C VAL A 682 21.96 6.72 -1.48
N LEU A 683 21.75 5.85 -0.49
CA LEU A 683 21.74 6.24 0.92
C LEU A 683 23.14 6.66 1.39
N ALA A 684 24.19 5.94 1.00
CA ALA A 684 25.57 6.30 1.34
C ALA A 684 26.01 7.65 0.74
N ALA A 685 25.43 8.06 -0.38
CA ALA A 685 25.70 9.36 -1.01
C ALA A 685 24.96 10.54 -0.33
N LEU A 686 24.14 10.29 0.69
CA LEU A 686 23.35 11.28 1.39
C LEU A 686 23.72 11.32 2.88
N PRO A 687 24.24 12.46 3.40
CA PRO A 687 24.60 12.57 4.80
C PRO A 687 23.42 12.28 5.75
N GLY A 688 23.69 11.55 6.83
CA GLY A 688 22.69 11.21 7.86
C GLY A 688 21.74 10.06 7.52
N MET A 689 21.87 9.44 6.34
CA MET A 689 21.04 8.29 5.97
C MET A 689 21.64 6.97 6.50
N PRO A 690 20.81 6.06 7.02
CA PRO A 690 21.25 4.70 7.33
C PRO A 690 21.37 3.85 6.06
N ALA A 691 22.19 2.81 6.12
CA ALA A 691 22.16 1.75 5.12
C ALA A 691 21.01 0.77 5.41
N LEU A 692 20.38 0.24 4.37
CA LEU A 692 19.37 -0.81 4.50
C LEU A 692 20.06 -2.11 4.93
N ALA A 693 19.61 -2.68 6.04
CA ALA A 693 20.15 -3.89 6.64
C ALA A 693 19.05 -4.94 6.86
N PRO A 694 18.77 -5.82 5.87
CA PRO A 694 17.76 -6.86 6.05
C PRO A 694 18.10 -7.78 7.24
N THR A 695 17.17 -7.88 8.19
CA THR A 695 17.32 -8.67 9.42
C THR A 695 16.56 -10.00 9.38
N MET A 696 17.07 -11.02 10.06
CA MET A 696 16.35 -12.27 10.31
C MET A 696 15.43 -12.15 11.52
N ARG A 697 14.32 -12.91 11.52
CA ARG A 697 13.55 -13.07 12.75
C ARG A 697 14.31 -13.96 13.72
N PRO A 698 14.11 -13.77 15.03
CA PRO A 698 14.73 -14.61 16.06
C PRO A 698 14.52 -16.12 15.86
N ALA A 699 13.33 -16.52 15.39
CA ALA A 699 13.00 -17.93 15.15
C ALA A 699 13.74 -18.56 13.95
N ASP A 700 14.25 -17.75 13.02
CA ASP A 700 14.98 -18.22 11.85
C ASP A 700 16.51 -18.15 12.05
N GLN A 701 16.97 -17.57 13.17
CA GLN A 701 18.38 -17.56 13.54
C GLN A 701 18.85 -18.94 13.99
N SER A 702 20.15 -19.23 13.85
CA SER A 702 20.76 -20.47 14.33
C SER A 702 20.61 -20.64 15.84
N SER A 703 20.63 -21.87 16.35
CA SER A 703 20.60 -22.12 17.80
C SER A 703 21.79 -21.47 18.53
N ALA A 704 22.95 -21.36 17.88
CA ALA A 704 24.12 -20.68 18.43
C ALA A 704 23.89 -19.15 18.54
N SER A 705 23.29 -18.54 17.53
CA SER A 705 22.88 -17.13 17.54
C SER A 705 21.86 -16.85 18.65
N GLN A 706 20.83 -17.68 18.77
CA GLN A 706 19.83 -17.55 19.83
C GLN A 706 20.45 -17.69 21.23
N ALA A 707 21.39 -18.62 21.41
CA ALA A 707 22.12 -18.78 22.66
C ALA A 707 23.03 -17.57 22.98
N ALA A 708 23.68 -16.99 21.98
CA ALA A 708 24.48 -15.78 22.16
C ALA A 708 23.61 -14.57 22.54
N LEU A 709 22.47 -14.36 21.87
CA LEU A 709 21.52 -13.32 22.27
C LEU A 709 20.93 -13.55 23.66
N ALA A 710 20.70 -14.81 24.04
CA ALA A 710 20.30 -15.15 25.40
C ALA A 710 21.37 -14.82 26.44
N MET A 711 22.65 -15.02 26.12
CA MET A 711 23.79 -14.61 26.96
C MET A 711 23.89 -13.09 27.08
N ALA A 712 23.57 -12.36 26.01
CA ALA A 712 23.58 -10.89 26.01
C ALA A 712 22.46 -10.27 26.87
N LYS A 713 21.39 -11.00 27.23
CA LYS A 713 20.27 -10.49 28.04
C LYS A 713 20.74 -9.77 29.31
N GLY A 714 20.03 -8.72 29.70
CA GLY A 714 20.37 -7.87 30.84
C GLY A 714 20.96 -6.53 30.40
N ALA A 715 21.60 -5.81 31.34
CA ALA A 715 22.04 -4.45 31.11
C ALA A 715 23.57 -4.30 31.17
N TRP A 716 24.09 -3.52 30.23
CA TRP A 716 25.50 -3.30 29.96
C TRP A 716 25.81 -1.81 29.94
N ILE A 717 27.05 -1.45 30.23
CA ILE A 717 27.52 -0.06 30.27
C ILE A 717 28.97 0.03 29.83
N VAL A 718 29.27 1.13 29.15
CA VAL A 718 30.62 1.67 28.98
C VAL A 718 30.58 3.16 29.30
N GLN A 719 31.65 3.66 29.91
CA GLN A 719 31.81 5.07 30.24
C GLN A 719 33.24 5.51 29.91
N ALA A 720 33.39 6.67 29.28
CA ALA A 720 34.70 7.27 29.06
C ALA A 720 35.39 7.54 30.42
N GLY A 721 36.72 7.40 30.47
CA GLY A 721 37.48 7.55 31.71
C GLY A 721 37.37 8.94 32.35
N ASP A 722 37.08 9.97 31.56
CA ASP A 722 36.83 11.34 32.00
C ASP A 722 35.35 11.65 32.31
N GLY A 723 34.46 10.66 32.09
CA GLY A 723 33.02 10.78 32.29
C GLY A 723 32.29 11.65 31.28
N SER A 724 32.94 12.03 30.17
CA SER A 724 32.35 12.85 29.10
C SER A 724 31.27 12.13 28.30
N GLU A 725 31.36 10.80 28.23
CA GLU A 725 30.46 9.96 27.46
C GLU A 725 30.08 8.69 28.22
N LEU A 726 28.87 8.20 27.95
CA LEU A 726 28.36 6.95 28.51
C LEU A 726 27.39 6.31 27.52
N MET A 727 27.46 4.99 27.42
CA MET A 727 26.48 4.20 26.70
C MET A 727 26.00 3.08 27.60
N ALA A 728 24.69 2.93 27.71
CA ALA A 728 24.03 1.82 28.38
C ALA A 728 23.25 1.01 27.34
N LEU A 729 23.38 -0.31 27.36
CA LEU A 729 22.71 -1.20 26.43
C LEU A 729 21.96 -2.28 27.22
N ARG A 730 20.65 -2.34 27.06
CA ARG A 730 19.77 -3.36 27.65
C ARG A 730 19.32 -4.31 26.54
N PHE A 731 19.60 -5.60 26.70
CA PHE A 731 19.00 -6.66 25.88
C PHE A 731 17.85 -7.34 26.63
N GLY A 732 16.72 -7.45 25.94
CA GLY A 732 15.58 -8.27 26.31
C GLY A 732 15.56 -9.61 25.58
N ASP A 733 14.38 -10.22 25.52
CA ASP A 733 14.20 -11.48 24.81
C ASP A 733 14.36 -11.31 23.29
N ASN A 734 14.82 -12.36 22.63
CA ASN A 734 14.82 -12.47 21.17
C ASN A 734 15.54 -11.32 20.45
N GLY A 735 16.65 -10.82 21.03
CA GLY A 735 17.46 -9.75 20.44
C GLY A 735 16.84 -8.35 20.55
N ARG A 736 15.68 -8.18 21.20
CA ARG A 736 15.13 -6.86 21.52
C ARG A 736 16.15 -6.06 22.33
N TYR A 737 16.45 -4.82 21.96
CA TYR A 737 17.39 -3.98 22.70
C TYR A 737 16.90 -2.56 22.90
N LEU A 738 17.38 -1.93 23.96
CA LEU A 738 17.30 -0.50 24.21
C LEU A 738 18.71 -0.02 24.54
N MET A 739 19.19 0.93 23.76
CA MET A 739 20.41 1.66 24.02
C MET A 739 20.06 3.06 24.53
N GLY A 740 20.77 3.53 25.54
CA GLY A 740 20.80 4.92 25.95
C GLY A 740 22.21 5.45 25.84
N ALA A 741 22.39 6.57 25.14
CA ALA A 741 23.67 7.24 25.00
C ALA A 741 23.62 8.61 25.68
N MET A 742 24.74 8.98 26.29
CA MET A 742 25.01 10.30 26.85
C MET A 742 26.35 10.79 26.30
N GLY A 743 26.35 12.04 25.88
CA GLY A 743 27.53 12.71 25.34
C GLY A 743 27.19 14.07 24.72
N PRO A 744 28.20 14.88 24.41
CA PRO A 744 28.01 16.15 23.72
C PRO A 744 27.43 15.94 22.32
N ALA A 745 26.75 16.96 21.81
CA ALA A 745 26.37 16.95 20.40
C ALA A 745 27.61 17.15 19.54
N ALA A 746 27.99 16.14 18.76
CA ALA A 746 29.11 16.17 17.82
C ALA A 746 28.75 15.35 16.58
N ASP A 747 29.03 15.84 15.38
CA ASP A 747 28.88 15.14 14.08
C ASP A 747 27.74 14.09 14.01
N HIS A 748 26.50 14.56 14.14
CA HIS A 748 25.28 13.73 14.13
C HIS A 748 25.17 12.74 15.27
N GLU A 749 25.57 13.12 16.47
CA GLU A 749 25.38 12.34 17.69
C GLU A 749 24.79 13.23 18.78
N GLN A 750 23.98 12.66 19.67
CA GLN A 750 23.51 13.36 20.86
C GLN A 750 23.12 12.39 21.99
N THR A 751 22.86 12.96 23.16
CA THR A 751 22.19 12.22 24.25
C THR A 751 20.80 11.78 23.80
N GLY A 752 20.48 10.51 23.98
CA GLY A 752 19.24 9.94 23.48
C GLY A 752 19.22 8.43 23.58
N HIS A 753 18.45 7.80 22.71
CA HIS A 753 18.21 6.36 22.73
C HIS A 753 18.20 5.74 21.34
N GLU A 754 18.33 4.42 21.32
CA GLU A 754 18.02 3.59 20.16
C GLU A 754 17.27 2.34 20.63
N LEU A 755 16.15 2.02 20.00
CA LEU A 755 15.28 0.91 20.36
C LEU A 755 15.05 0.06 19.10
N GLY A 756 15.22 -1.25 19.21
CA GLY A 756 15.09 -2.12 18.04
C GLY A 756 15.24 -3.60 18.34
N TRP A 757 15.49 -4.38 17.30
CA TRP A 757 15.83 -5.81 17.39
C TRP A 757 17.17 -6.06 16.71
N MET A 758 18.06 -6.75 17.42
CA MET A 758 19.34 -7.19 16.90
C MET A 758 19.23 -8.61 16.33
N ASP A 759 19.58 -8.73 15.06
CA ASP A 759 19.95 -9.99 14.42
C ASP A 759 21.45 -10.23 14.61
N TYR A 760 21.84 -11.47 14.88
CA TYR A 760 23.22 -11.82 15.21
C TYR A 760 23.61 -13.16 14.58
N ASP A 761 24.75 -13.20 13.90
CA ASP A 761 25.36 -14.43 13.41
C ASP A 761 26.51 -14.84 14.33
N ALA A 762 26.29 -15.89 15.13
CA ALA A 762 27.31 -16.37 16.06
C ALA A 762 28.57 -16.94 15.38
N ALA A 763 28.49 -17.38 14.12
CA ALA A 763 29.65 -17.94 13.41
C ALA A 763 30.62 -16.84 12.95
N THR A 764 30.08 -15.69 12.54
CA THR A 764 30.87 -14.57 11.99
C THR A 764 31.00 -13.38 12.95
N GLN A 765 30.15 -13.36 14.00
CA GLN A 765 29.97 -12.30 14.99
C GLN A 765 29.40 -11.00 14.41
N HIS A 766 28.93 -11.01 13.16
CA HIS A 766 28.23 -9.87 12.57
C HIS A 766 26.84 -9.71 13.17
N PHE A 767 26.38 -8.47 13.25
CA PHE A 767 25.03 -8.14 13.69
C PHE A 767 24.36 -7.13 12.75
N ARG A 768 23.04 -7.05 12.84
CA ARG A 768 22.21 -6.05 12.15
C ARG A 768 21.09 -5.61 13.08
N ALA A 769 20.60 -4.39 12.91
CA ALA A 769 19.51 -3.86 13.71
C ALA A 769 18.29 -3.52 12.85
N LEU A 770 17.12 -3.99 13.28
CA LEU A 770 15.83 -3.43 12.88
C LEU A 770 15.45 -2.36 13.89
N VAL A 771 15.71 -1.11 13.54
CA VAL A 771 15.50 0.05 14.42
C VAL A 771 14.05 0.50 14.39
N GLU A 772 13.44 0.61 15.56
CA GLU A 772 12.08 1.10 15.77
C GLU A 772 12.06 2.60 16.07
N SER A 773 12.94 3.05 16.95
CA SER A 773 13.12 4.47 17.23
C SER A 773 14.56 4.79 17.58
N ASN A 774 15.01 5.97 17.17
CA ASN A 774 16.37 6.44 17.41
C ASN A 774 16.34 7.97 17.58
N SER A 775 16.86 8.46 18.71
CA SER A 775 17.05 9.88 19.00
C SER A 775 18.50 10.26 19.27
N ASN A 776 19.42 9.30 19.40
CA ASN A 776 20.85 9.56 19.57
C ASN A 776 21.59 9.76 18.23
N LEU A 777 20.84 9.66 17.12
CA LEU A 777 21.26 9.80 15.74
C LEU A 777 22.27 8.73 15.35
N GLY A 778 23.54 9.07 15.44
CA GLY A 778 24.63 8.31 14.86
C GLY A 778 25.33 7.33 15.80
N ARG A 779 24.98 7.32 17.09
CA ARG A 779 25.53 6.37 18.07
C ARG A 779 24.68 5.10 18.08
N GLY A 780 25.31 3.93 17.99
CA GLY A 780 24.65 2.66 18.33
C GLY A 780 24.69 1.60 17.25
N LEU A 781 23.61 0.81 17.19
CA LEU A 781 23.50 -0.40 16.38
C LEU A 781 22.93 -0.12 14.98
N MET A 782 22.48 1.11 14.73
CA MET A 782 22.04 1.60 13.43
C MET A 782 23.24 1.97 12.53
N LEU A 783 23.79 0.97 11.85
CA LEU A 783 24.97 1.15 11.00
C LEU A 783 24.67 2.00 9.75
N ARG A 784 25.62 2.87 9.38
CA ARG A 784 25.40 3.94 8.39
C ARG A 784 25.84 3.54 6.99
N SER A 785 26.72 2.56 6.85
CA SER A 785 27.19 2.09 5.54
C SER A 785 27.16 0.56 5.40
N ALA A 786 27.13 0.09 4.14
CA ALA A 786 27.25 -1.34 3.85
C ALA A 786 28.63 -1.89 4.27
N ASP A 787 29.68 -1.06 4.23
CA ASP A 787 31.02 -1.45 4.65
C ASP A 787 31.11 -1.62 6.17
N GLU A 788 30.50 -0.73 6.96
CA GLU A 788 30.33 -0.90 8.40
C GLU A 788 29.55 -2.19 8.70
N GLN A 789 28.41 -2.42 8.04
CA GLN A 789 27.63 -3.65 8.20
C GLN A 789 28.41 -4.92 7.87
N ALA A 790 29.33 -4.86 6.91
CA ALA A 790 30.14 -6.01 6.49
C ALA A 790 31.38 -6.23 7.36
N SER A 791 31.83 -5.23 8.11
CA SER A 791 33.09 -5.28 8.87
C SER A 791 32.88 -5.32 10.39
N GLU A 792 31.79 -4.74 10.89
CA GLU A 792 31.55 -4.63 12.33
C GLU A 792 31.09 -5.95 12.94
N LYS A 793 31.70 -6.29 14.08
CA LYS A 793 31.45 -7.50 14.85
C LYS A 793 31.24 -7.16 16.31
N LEU A 794 30.35 -7.92 16.93
CA LEU A 794 30.09 -7.86 18.37
C LEU A 794 30.46 -9.19 19.01
N THR A 795 31.55 -9.22 19.78
CA THR A 795 31.85 -10.42 20.58
C THR A 795 30.99 -10.42 21.83
N ILE A 796 30.17 -11.45 21.99
CA ILE A 796 29.29 -11.63 23.15
C ILE A 796 29.90 -12.68 24.10
N SER A 797 30.06 -12.30 25.36
CA SER A 797 30.43 -13.20 26.46
C SER A 797 29.55 -12.95 27.68
N ALA A 798 29.66 -13.80 28.71
CA ALA A 798 28.88 -13.64 29.94
C ALA A 798 29.21 -12.34 30.71
N THR A 799 30.41 -11.79 30.52
CA THR A 799 30.92 -10.66 31.30
C THR A 799 31.20 -9.41 30.49
N GLN A 800 31.30 -9.53 29.16
CA GLN A 800 31.66 -8.43 28.27
C GLN A 800 30.96 -8.52 26.91
N LEU A 801 30.65 -7.35 26.35
CA LEU A 801 30.37 -7.16 24.93
C LEU A 801 31.49 -6.33 24.33
N VAL A 802 32.09 -6.77 23.22
CA VAL A 802 33.24 -6.07 22.60
C VAL A 802 32.95 -5.76 21.14
N SER A 803 32.96 -4.47 20.78
CA SER A 803 32.88 -4.03 19.38
C SER A 803 34.25 -4.13 18.70
N SER A 804 34.26 -4.61 17.46
CA SER A 804 35.49 -4.65 16.65
C SER A 804 35.83 -3.31 15.99
N LEU A 805 34.92 -2.34 15.95
CA LEU A 805 35.11 -1.07 15.23
C LEU A 805 36.08 -0.15 15.96
N ASP A 806 35.89 -0.01 17.27
CA ASP A 806 36.60 0.93 18.13
C ASP A 806 37.25 0.25 19.35
N GLY A 807 37.04 -1.07 19.52
CA GLY A 807 37.49 -1.83 20.69
C GLY A 807 36.66 -1.57 21.95
N THR A 808 35.53 -0.86 21.84
CA THR A 808 34.66 -0.54 22.96
C THR A 808 34.20 -1.82 23.66
N THR A 809 34.46 -1.88 24.96
CA THR A 809 34.12 -3.01 25.81
C THR A 809 33.06 -2.59 26.82
N LEU A 810 31.84 -3.12 26.68
CA LEU A 810 30.79 -2.94 27.65
C LEU A 810 30.87 -4.02 28.73
N THR A 811 30.65 -3.62 29.98
CA THR A 811 30.56 -4.50 31.13
C THR A 811 29.16 -4.47 31.73
N ARG A 812 28.80 -5.44 32.58
CA ARG A 812 27.50 -5.43 33.26
C ARG A 812 27.32 -4.17 34.11
N ILE A 813 26.11 -3.60 34.12
CA ILE A 813 25.77 -2.45 34.96
C ILE A 813 25.88 -2.82 36.45
N SER A 814 26.52 -1.94 37.23
CA SER A 814 26.54 -2.02 38.69
C SER A 814 25.12 -2.02 39.24
N ASN A 815 24.82 -2.95 40.12
CA ASN A 815 23.48 -3.11 40.68
C ASN A 815 23.54 -3.25 42.21
N ASP A 816 23.06 -2.23 42.92
CA ASP A 816 22.94 -2.25 44.38
C ASP A 816 21.53 -2.67 44.79
N ALA A 817 21.40 -3.88 45.32
CA ALA A 817 20.13 -4.44 45.75
C ALA A 817 19.49 -3.69 46.93
N ASN A 818 20.27 -2.96 47.73
CA ASN A 818 19.80 -2.26 48.92
C ASN A 818 19.61 -0.74 48.70
N GLY A 819 19.94 -0.24 47.51
CA GLY A 819 19.87 1.17 47.14
C GLY A 819 19.14 1.36 45.81
N ILE A 820 19.34 2.53 45.18
CA ILE A 820 18.73 2.82 43.86
C ILE A 820 19.69 2.69 42.68
N VAL A 821 20.99 2.47 42.93
CA VAL A 821 22.01 2.29 41.88
C VAL A 821 21.67 1.07 41.02
N GLY A 822 21.61 1.26 39.70
CA GLY A 822 21.20 0.27 38.71
C GLY A 822 20.29 0.87 37.64
N LEU A 823 19.87 0.02 36.71
CA LEU A 823 18.91 0.36 35.66
C LEU A 823 17.49 0.00 36.11
N TRP A 824 16.55 0.91 35.92
CA TRP A 824 15.14 0.76 36.23
C TRP A 824 14.27 1.05 35.01
N ALA A 825 13.16 0.34 34.87
CA ALA A 825 12.17 0.55 33.80
C ALA A 825 10.80 0.86 34.40
N LEU A 826 10.06 1.77 33.77
CA LEU A 826 8.72 2.15 34.22
C LEU A 826 7.67 1.08 33.88
N GLY A 827 6.85 0.70 34.86
CA GLY A 827 5.66 -0.13 34.66
C GLY A 827 5.89 -1.61 34.32
N SER A 828 7.06 -1.99 33.79
CA SER A 828 7.36 -3.38 33.40
C SER A 828 8.85 -3.71 33.47
N ALA A 829 9.16 -4.93 33.92
CA ALA A 829 10.51 -5.48 33.92
C ALA A 829 10.94 -6.04 32.54
N THR A 830 10.03 -6.17 31.58
CA THR A 830 10.27 -6.80 30.27
C THR A 830 9.99 -5.88 29.09
N GLU A 831 9.25 -4.80 29.27
CA GLU A 831 9.03 -3.80 28.22
C GLU A 831 10.29 -2.94 28.06
N LEU A 832 10.66 -2.66 26.81
CA LEU A 832 11.79 -1.80 26.47
C LEU A 832 11.33 -0.47 25.86
N ASN A 833 10.12 -0.43 25.29
CA ASN A 833 9.50 0.81 24.81
C ASN A 833 8.79 1.56 25.95
N THR A 834 9.56 1.96 26.95
CA THR A 834 9.11 2.71 28.13
C THR A 834 10.27 3.52 28.71
N GLN A 835 10.00 4.45 29.62
CA GLN A 835 11.04 5.24 30.27
C GLN A 835 11.94 4.35 31.13
N HIS A 836 13.25 4.57 31.02
CA HIS A 836 14.25 3.93 31.85
C HIS A 836 15.10 4.94 32.60
N PHE A 837 15.58 4.56 33.77
CA PHE A 837 16.40 5.40 34.64
C PHE A 837 17.63 4.60 35.10
N LEU A 838 18.81 5.06 34.71
CA LEU A 838 20.09 4.50 35.12
C LEU A 838 20.72 5.38 36.20
N PHE A 839 20.73 4.91 37.45
CA PHE A 839 21.41 5.58 38.56
C PHE A 839 22.82 5.02 38.73
N LEU A 840 23.82 5.88 38.64
CA LEU A 840 25.24 5.53 38.74
C LEU A 840 25.78 5.80 40.16
N PRO A 841 26.74 5.00 40.66
CA PRO A 841 27.40 5.24 41.95
C PRO A 841 28.01 6.63 42.09
N SER A 842 28.32 7.30 40.98
CA SER A 842 28.87 8.65 40.91
C SER A 842 27.87 9.76 41.28
N GLY A 843 26.61 9.43 41.59
CA GLY A 843 25.56 10.41 41.84
C GLY A 843 25.00 11.02 40.54
N LYS A 844 25.09 10.29 39.43
CA LYS A 844 24.59 10.68 38.11
C LYS A 844 23.42 9.80 37.67
N VAL A 845 22.47 10.38 36.96
CA VAL A 845 21.30 9.68 36.42
C VAL A 845 21.17 9.95 34.94
N LEU A 846 20.96 8.88 34.15
CA LEU A 846 20.54 8.96 32.75
C LEU A 846 19.09 8.46 32.67
N MET A 847 18.19 9.33 32.22
CA MET A 847 16.87 8.93 31.74
C MET A 847 16.94 8.62 30.24
N ILE A 848 16.33 7.51 29.85
CA ILE A 848 16.19 7.06 28.46
C ILE A 848 14.69 7.02 28.17
N ASP A 849 14.22 7.78 27.19
CA ASP A 849 12.80 7.98 26.92
C ASP A 849 12.45 7.69 25.45
N PRO A 850 12.13 6.43 25.11
CA PRO A 850 11.75 6.05 23.75
C PRO A 850 10.39 6.57 23.29
N LEU A 851 9.56 7.08 24.23
CA LEU A 851 8.20 7.51 23.96
C LEU A 851 8.09 9.02 23.75
N GLY A 852 8.81 9.80 24.56
CA GLY A 852 8.61 11.25 24.65
C GLY A 852 7.29 11.61 25.36
N ASP A 853 6.77 12.80 25.08
CA ASP A 853 5.50 13.29 25.65
C ASP A 853 4.29 12.66 24.94
N THR A 854 3.53 11.86 25.69
CA THR A 854 2.30 11.22 25.24
C THR A 854 1.03 11.81 25.87
N SER A 855 1.15 12.90 26.66
CA SER A 855 0.07 13.44 27.50
C SER A 855 -0.98 14.26 26.71
N GLY A 856 -0.64 14.68 25.50
CA GLY A 856 -1.48 15.55 24.67
C GLY A 856 -1.40 17.02 25.10
N GLY A 857 -1.70 17.95 24.18
CA GLY A 857 -1.66 19.39 24.46
C GLY A 857 -0.62 20.13 23.61
N ILE A 858 -0.16 21.30 24.09
CA ILE A 858 0.68 22.19 23.30
C ILE A 858 2.06 21.59 23.01
N CYS A 859 2.69 20.93 23.98
CA CYS A 859 3.99 20.29 23.79
C CYS A 859 3.92 19.14 22.78
N THR A 860 2.90 18.30 22.84
CA THR A 860 2.68 17.25 21.83
C THR A 860 2.38 17.85 20.45
N THR A 861 1.53 18.89 20.38
CA THR A 861 1.12 19.54 19.12
C THR A 861 2.28 20.28 18.44
N GLN A 862 3.14 20.92 19.23
CA GLN A 862 4.33 21.62 18.77
C GLN A 862 5.56 20.71 18.68
N ARG A 863 5.42 19.43 19.03
CA ARG A 863 6.53 18.45 19.11
C ARG A 863 7.69 18.94 19.97
N GLN A 864 7.40 19.58 21.10
CA GLN A 864 8.40 20.01 22.08
C GLN A 864 8.78 18.89 23.07
N GLY A 865 8.08 17.76 23.02
CA GLY A 865 8.36 16.57 23.81
C GLY A 865 8.71 15.33 22.97
N PRO A 866 9.74 15.35 22.09
CA PRO A 866 10.08 14.15 21.32
C PRO A 866 10.69 13.05 22.21
N ALA A 867 10.83 11.83 21.68
CA ALA A 867 11.64 10.81 22.33
C ALA A 867 13.12 11.25 22.42
N GLY A 868 13.82 10.86 23.49
CA GLY A 868 15.15 11.40 23.80
C GLY A 868 15.76 10.84 25.08
N GLY A 869 16.63 11.63 25.71
CA GLY A 869 17.25 11.28 26.97
C GLY A 869 17.68 12.51 27.76
N GLU A 870 17.83 12.32 29.08
CA GLU A 870 18.21 13.38 30.01
C GLU A 870 19.31 12.89 30.94
N TYR A 871 20.30 13.74 31.17
CA TYR A 871 21.43 13.42 32.03
C TYR A 871 21.66 14.50 33.08
N ALA A 872 21.72 14.09 34.35
CA ALA A 872 21.78 15.00 35.48
C ALA A 872 22.46 14.38 36.70
N SER A 873 22.54 15.17 37.77
CA SER A 873 23.00 14.72 39.08
C SER A 873 21.81 14.31 39.95
N TYR A 874 22.00 13.37 40.88
CA TYR A 874 20.97 13.00 41.84
C TYR A 874 21.52 12.87 43.26
N THR A 875 20.63 13.03 44.23
CA THR A 875 20.83 12.63 45.63
C THR A 875 19.65 11.78 46.08
N TRP A 876 19.91 10.73 46.85
CA TRP A 876 18.88 9.88 47.44
C TRP A 876 19.19 9.55 48.90
N THR A 877 18.15 9.58 49.75
CA THR A 877 18.26 9.29 51.18
C THR A 877 17.50 8.02 51.54
N ALA A 878 18.21 6.94 51.86
CA ALA A 878 17.61 5.62 52.09
C ALA A 878 16.49 5.58 53.15
N GLY A 879 16.64 6.35 54.24
CA GLY A 879 15.68 6.33 55.35
C GLY A 879 14.35 7.03 55.07
N SER A 880 14.32 7.99 54.14
CA SER A 880 13.11 8.75 53.78
C SER A 880 12.60 8.47 52.37
N GLY A 881 13.41 7.81 51.53
CA GLY A 881 13.16 7.65 50.10
C GLY A 881 13.32 8.93 49.30
N ALA A 882 13.70 10.06 49.92
CA ALA A 882 13.75 11.35 49.25
C ALA A 882 14.78 11.34 48.11
N LEU A 883 14.29 11.46 46.87
CA LEU A 883 15.05 11.57 45.65
C LEU A 883 14.97 13.01 45.14
N ARG A 884 16.13 13.55 44.76
CA ARG A 884 16.27 14.85 44.11
C ARG A 884 17.18 14.71 42.90
N VAL A 885 16.73 15.13 41.73
CA VAL A 885 17.50 15.16 40.48
C VAL A 885 17.67 16.63 40.05
N PHE A 886 18.90 17.05 39.83
CA PHE A 886 19.26 18.45 39.63
C PHE A 886 20.53 18.60 38.81
N GLY A 887 20.86 19.83 38.42
CA GLY A 887 22.08 20.11 37.65
C GLY A 887 22.06 19.41 36.31
N LYS A 888 20.97 19.63 35.56
CA LYS A 888 20.75 19.17 34.18
C LYS A 888 21.98 19.46 33.32
N VAL A 889 22.52 18.42 32.69
CA VAL A 889 23.66 18.51 31.77
C VAL A 889 23.17 18.39 30.33
N TYR A 890 22.35 17.38 30.06
CA TYR A 890 21.73 17.14 28.76
C TYR A 890 20.25 16.89 28.91
N ASP A 891 19.48 17.36 27.94
CA ASP A 891 18.05 17.17 27.81
C ASP A 891 17.70 17.35 26.33
N THR A 892 17.23 16.27 25.70
CA THR A 892 16.89 16.25 24.26
C THR A 892 15.41 16.04 23.99
N ASN A 893 14.61 15.83 25.03
CA ASN A 893 13.18 15.54 24.99
C ASN A 893 12.30 16.63 25.61
N GLY A 894 12.87 17.73 26.13
CA GLY A 894 12.17 19.01 26.33
C GLY A 894 10.99 18.97 27.29
N CYS A 895 9.75 18.89 26.79
CA CYS A 895 8.56 18.80 27.64
C CYS A 895 8.31 17.40 28.21
N ALA A 896 9.18 16.43 27.93
CA ALA A 896 9.06 15.07 28.43
C ALA A 896 10.08 14.80 29.54
N GLY A 897 9.72 13.89 30.44
CA GLY A 897 10.63 13.30 31.42
C GLY A 897 10.92 14.14 32.68
N LEU A 898 12.17 14.14 33.15
CA LEU A 898 12.51 14.67 34.49
C LEU A 898 12.53 16.19 34.50
N PHE A 899 12.97 16.84 33.43
CA PHE A 899 13.06 18.29 33.30
C PHE A 899 12.04 18.87 32.33
N ASP A 900 10.75 18.78 32.68
CA ASP A 900 9.67 19.29 31.86
C ASP A 900 9.80 20.82 31.64
N SER A 901 9.99 21.21 30.39
CA SER A 901 10.08 22.60 29.95
C SER A 901 8.72 23.23 29.56
N SER A 902 7.61 22.52 29.78
CA SER A 902 6.28 23.01 29.48
C SER A 902 5.93 24.28 30.26
N PRO A 903 5.10 25.20 29.70
CA PRO A 903 4.74 26.42 30.39
C PRO A 903 4.05 26.16 31.73
N GLY A 904 4.70 26.54 32.83
CA GLY A 904 4.19 26.35 34.20
C GLY A 904 4.64 25.05 34.88
N ALA A 905 5.50 24.25 34.23
CA ALA A 905 6.11 23.07 34.85
C ALA A 905 6.94 23.45 36.08
N THR A 906 6.78 22.65 37.14
CA THR A 906 7.52 22.81 38.40
C THR A 906 8.90 22.15 38.36
N SER A 907 9.14 21.27 37.37
CA SER A 907 10.35 20.45 37.27
C SER A 907 11.41 20.96 36.28
N ALA A 908 11.24 22.14 35.69
CA ALA A 908 12.13 22.67 34.66
C ALA A 908 13.63 22.77 35.05
N SER A 909 13.93 22.91 36.35
CA SER A 909 15.31 22.97 36.87
C SER A 909 15.67 21.85 37.84
N GLU A 910 14.68 21.18 38.42
CA GLU A 910 14.87 20.18 39.46
C GLU A 910 13.65 19.25 39.55
N PHE A 911 13.89 17.94 39.64
CA PHE A 911 12.85 16.95 39.89
C PHE A 911 12.97 16.38 41.31
N THR A 912 11.86 16.27 42.01
CA THR A 912 11.80 15.67 43.36
C THR A 912 10.73 14.59 43.43
N ALA A 913 11.05 13.49 44.11
CA ALA A 913 10.14 12.38 44.33
C ALA A 913 10.47 11.64 45.63
N ASN A 914 9.54 10.80 46.09
CA ASN A 914 9.85 9.75 47.05
C ASN A 914 10.08 8.44 46.30
N PHE A 915 11.31 7.95 46.26
CA PHE A 915 11.70 6.67 45.67
C PHE A 915 11.93 5.64 46.77
N GLN A 916 11.01 4.67 46.86
CA GLN A 916 11.02 3.63 47.88
C GLN A 916 11.20 2.24 47.23
N PRO A 917 12.41 1.64 47.28
CA PRO A 917 12.62 0.27 46.84
C PRO A 917 11.80 -0.73 47.68
N SER A 918 11.33 -1.80 47.03
CA SER A 918 10.75 -2.96 47.69
C SER A 918 11.79 -3.71 48.52
N SER A 919 11.35 -4.53 49.48
CA SER A 919 12.24 -5.33 50.33
C SER A 919 13.05 -6.37 49.57
N ASP A 920 12.55 -6.85 48.42
CA ASP A 920 13.29 -7.75 47.53
C ASP A 920 14.18 -6.99 46.51
N GLY A 921 14.15 -5.66 46.54
CA GLY A 921 14.90 -4.76 45.66
C GLY A 921 14.48 -4.84 44.19
N LYS A 922 13.45 -5.61 43.81
CA LYS A 922 13.08 -5.81 42.40
C LYS A 922 12.18 -4.72 41.84
N THR A 923 11.44 -4.03 42.70
CA THR A 923 10.58 -2.92 42.31
C THR A 923 10.83 -1.71 43.20
N ALA A 924 10.30 -0.58 42.81
CA ALA A 924 10.26 0.61 43.63
C ALA A 924 8.97 1.39 43.36
N THR A 925 8.37 1.92 44.41
CA THR A 925 7.30 2.90 44.26
C THR A 925 7.95 4.28 44.22
N VAL A 926 7.68 5.03 43.15
CA VAL A 926 8.12 6.42 42.99
C VAL A 926 6.90 7.32 43.07
N THR A 927 6.80 8.11 44.12
CA THR A 927 5.69 9.04 44.35
C THR A 927 6.13 10.45 44.00
N THR A 928 5.42 11.05 43.05
CA THR A 928 5.58 12.43 42.59
C THR A 928 4.37 13.28 42.98
N ALA A 929 4.34 14.55 42.60
CA ALA A 929 3.15 15.40 42.76
C ALA A 929 1.95 14.88 41.94
N ASP A 930 2.21 14.22 40.81
CA ASP A 930 1.19 13.74 39.86
C ASP A 930 0.68 12.33 40.19
N GLY A 931 1.27 11.68 41.20
CA GLY A 931 0.89 10.36 41.68
C GLY A 931 2.06 9.40 41.86
N ALA A 932 1.72 8.15 42.17
CA ALA A 932 2.68 7.08 42.37
C ALA A 932 2.79 6.19 41.12
N VAL A 933 4.02 5.88 40.73
CA VAL A 933 4.35 4.92 39.67
C VAL A 933 5.22 3.79 40.21
N THR A 934 5.24 2.66 39.51
CA THR A 934 6.11 1.52 39.86
C THR A 934 7.25 1.43 38.87
N LEU A 935 8.48 1.41 39.37
CA LEU A 935 9.68 1.07 38.61
C LEU A 935 10.09 -0.38 38.88
N TYR A 936 10.64 -1.03 37.87
CA TYR A 936 11.15 -2.39 37.92
C TYR A 936 12.66 -2.37 37.68
N ARG A 937 13.42 -2.99 38.58
CA ARG A 937 14.87 -3.09 38.46
C ARG A 937 15.23 -4.10 37.39
N ILE A 938 16.13 -3.71 36.48
CA ILE A 938 16.68 -4.60 35.47
C ILE A 938 17.92 -5.26 36.05
N ALA A 939 17.77 -6.51 36.48
CA ALA A 939 18.87 -7.27 37.06
C ALA A 939 19.98 -7.53 36.02
N PRO A 940 21.27 -7.44 36.40
CA PRO A 940 22.34 -8.07 35.65
C PRO A 940 22.07 -9.58 35.61
N GLN A 941 22.01 -10.18 34.42
CA GLN A 941 21.81 -11.62 34.25
C GLN A 941 23.12 -12.35 33.96
#